data_AF-A0A242DGU5-F1
#
_entry.id   AF-A0A242DGU5-F1
#
_cell.length_a   1.000
_cell.length_b   1.000
_cell.length_c   1.000
_cell.angle_alpha   90.00
_cell.angle_beta   90.00
_cell.angle_gamma   90.00
#
_symmetry.space_group_name_H-M   'P 1'
#
loop_
_entity.id
_entity.type
_entity.pdbx_description
1 polymer ?
#
loop_
_entity_poly.entity_id
_entity_poly.type
_entity_poly.pdbx_seq_one_letter_code
_entity_poly.pdbx_strand_id
1 'polypeptide(L)'
;MMRDFYENGEEIEVEAGSIGLTSGKINGQSKDGTGLFSGEIRVDPEQEVDIRGSATKGQGIVAKGIFTNKYNSPRPKMSILGESTGESSTTLSTIEQLYSDSDISTGELPISAGTILLRGIEHSGVDLSLKGTAPIEIDHSYGIYSKDGMESSIGIAGDKSVKIEAEGDYGIKASKLEVRLDEPLTDTEGLISVEVNARSVGIQSKRDIAIFGNCETERDTGSKINIVASEGNGIVSPQGIRLFFIGEANMHQIPVTIAAKNIAIEADVTDGDENDSTQMEFTGVNVMISDAAIGIKGVNQRNYNFADSQWSIKTSEKGIDLEEFDGSGYMTINKSSIDIESGSFGFKTNNVDIVIQGGDSQRNGHRSDTIDVTAEKYPIWFAGDFSSGQPIVTIYNNKNYDESWTEQPNELRIIATSKLLQPDKGSQPAFYVEDHSMSAEGSQEEVKIIENYETKVSEPFNAAPTTPYSTAADFNIEKYANYEWSAVRTDTSNAIIVDTTQVAQNKLSTPDTDYNEAKLTARRLNHKTEERIFTDEDNIVNPDMILHEINMIVRREQQYTVTYDSNGADGGTTPNDSALYSQGDIVNVAPQGDLVKSDHKFVGWLNSVDGQIYQNPFLPSTPTTYAMGQEDVVFTAQWQPDSIVEELELLTAKIPDQLKFGTHKIENSADRSYYATDSGSDNENAAATDMTTGAVGVKDTRLSNVGWRLTVQQLTQFETAAHQELAGAQLSFHAGEPDLNQSTGGGPSGVNNQRVTLTPNVSSQLLLATGGQGKGIVELPIEKFKLEVSGNAEKYASEYNTQI
;
A
#
# COMPACT_ATOMS: atom_id res chain seq x y z
N MET A 1 6.25 -64.90 33.93
CA MET A 1 7.53 -65.29 34.56
C MET A 1 8.20 -63.97 34.89
N MET A 2 8.06 -63.48 36.13
CA MET A 2 8.70 -62.25 36.60
C MET A 2 10.21 -62.46 36.50
N ARG A 3 10.92 -61.52 35.85
CA ARG A 3 12.35 -61.36 36.05
C ARG A 3 12.50 -60.09 36.87
N ASP A 4 13.15 -60.24 38.01
CA ASP A 4 13.47 -59.14 38.91
C ASP A 4 14.53 -58.28 38.22
N PHE A 5 14.26 -56.99 38.06
CA PHE A 5 15.22 -56.02 37.56
C PHE A 5 15.98 -55.43 38.74
N TYR A 6 17.28 -55.25 38.59
CA TYR A 6 18.14 -54.68 39.62
C TYR A 6 18.81 -53.41 39.09
N GLU A 7 18.74 -52.33 39.86
CA GLU A 7 19.53 -51.11 39.65
C GLU A 7 20.40 -50.89 40.89
N ASN A 8 21.71 -50.74 40.71
CA ASN A 8 22.69 -50.60 41.81
C ASN A 8 22.66 -51.72 42.88
N GLY A 9 22.08 -52.88 42.58
CA GLY A 9 21.96 -54.01 43.50
C GLY A 9 20.69 -54.03 44.36
N GLU A 10 19.75 -53.11 44.14
CA GLU A 10 18.42 -53.13 44.75
C GLU A 10 17.37 -53.68 43.77
N GLU A 11 16.45 -54.51 44.28
CA GLU A 11 15.35 -55.12 43.55
C GLU A 11 14.30 -54.04 43.23
N ILE A 12 14.07 -53.77 41.95
CA ILE A 12 13.08 -52.79 41.51
C ILE A 12 11.73 -53.49 41.40
N GLU A 13 10.74 -53.06 42.20
CA GLU A 13 9.36 -53.49 42.04
C GLU A 13 8.84 -53.07 40.66
N VAL A 14 8.59 -54.05 39.80
CA VAL A 14 7.92 -53.84 38.52
C VAL A 14 6.42 -53.67 38.80
N GLU A 15 5.87 -52.47 38.55
CA GLU A 15 4.43 -52.22 38.70
C GLU A 15 3.59 -53.27 37.94
N ALA A 16 2.44 -53.63 38.50
CA ALA A 16 1.53 -54.57 37.87
C ALA A 16 1.09 -54.08 36.48
N GLY A 17 1.24 -54.92 35.45
CA GLY A 17 0.91 -54.58 34.06
C GLY A 17 2.05 -54.01 33.22
N SER A 18 3.27 -53.94 33.77
CA SER A 18 4.46 -53.51 33.04
C SER A 18 5.14 -54.65 32.24
N ILE A 19 5.84 -54.29 31.18
CA ILE A 19 6.57 -55.21 30.29
C ILE A 19 8.08 -54.93 30.42
N GLY A 20 8.85 -55.99 30.64
CA GLY A 20 10.31 -55.97 30.59
C GLY A 20 10.85 -56.62 29.32
N LEU A 21 11.74 -55.95 28.60
CA LEU A 21 12.36 -56.45 27.36
C LEU A 21 13.88 -56.34 27.40
N THR A 22 14.59 -57.38 26.96
CA THR A 22 16.04 -57.32 26.72
C THR A 22 16.43 -57.52 25.24
N SER A 23 15.53 -58.06 24.43
CA SER A 23 15.64 -58.20 22.97
C SER A 23 14.31 -58.66 22.37
N GLY A 24 14.14 -58.52 21.05
CA GLY A 24 13.05 -59.18 20.31
C GLY A 24 11.91 -58.24 19.86
N LYS A 25 10.79 -58.83 19.46
CA LYS A 25 9.66 -58.11 18.85
C LYS A 25 8.36 -58.29 19.64
N ILE A 26 7.68 -57.18 19.93
CA ILE A 26 6.29 -57.17 20.40
C ILE A 26 5.41 -56.65 19.27
N ASN A 27 4.32 -57.35 18.99
CA ASN A 27 3.32 -56.89 18.04
C ASN A 27 1.92 -57.08 18.62
N GLY A 28 1.19 -55.97 18.77
CA GLY A 28 -0.19 -55.91 19.20
C GLY A 28 -1.09 -55.40 18.08
N GLN A 29 -2.26 -56.01 17.90
CA GLN A 29 -3.23 -55.62 16.89
C GLN A 29 -4.64 -55.59 17.47
N SER A 30 -5.38 -54.53 17.19
CA SER A 30 -6.80 -54.43 17.54
C SER A 30 -7.65 -53.97 16.36
N LYS A 31 -8.91 -54.42 16.32
CA LYS A 31 -9.90 -53.92 15.37
C LYS A 31 -10.62 -52.68 15.89
N ASP A 32 -10.91 -52.65 17.19
CA ASP A 32 -11.48 -51.50 17.91
C ASP A 32 -10.89 -51.49 19.34
N GLY A 33 -10.25 -50.39 19.74
CA GLY A 33 -9.54 -50.24 21.01
C GLY A 33 -8.04 -50.04 20.83
N THR A 34 -7.22 -50.61 21.71
CA THR A 34 -5.77 -50.41 21.71
C THR A 34 -5.02 -51.62 21.14
N GLY A 35 -4.11 -51.41 20.19
CA GLY A 35 -3.27 -52.46 19.62
C GLY A 35 -2.32 -53.08 20.65
N LEU A 36 -1.58 -52.23 21.36
CA LEU A 36 -0.71 -52.61 22.48
C LEU A 36 -0.99 -51.74 23.70
N PHE A 37 -1.33 -52.36 24.82
CA PHE A 37 -1.69 -51.69 26.07
C PHE A 37 -0.80 -52.20 27.22
N SER A 38 -0.11 -51.30 27.91
CA SER A 38 0.84 -51.64 28.99
C SER A 38 0.84 -50.55 30.07
N GLY A 39 1.30 -50.91 31.28
CA GLY A 39 1.80 -49.95 32.27
C GLY A 39 3.11 -49.35 31.77
N GLU A 40 4.22 -49.62 32.44
CA GLU A 40 5.54 -49.24 31.92
C GLU A 40 6.06 -50.28 30.93
N ILE A 41 6.84 -49.85 29.95
CA ILE A 41 7.67 -50.74 29.13
C ILE A 41 9.12 -50.40 29.44
N ARG A 42 9.80 -51.29 30.15
CA ARG A 42 11.22 -51.15 30.50
C ARG A 42 12.04 -51.98 29.53
N VAL A 43 12.93 -51.33 28.80
CA VAL A 43 13.78 -51.95 27.78
C VAL A 43 15.22 -51.85 28.23
N ASP A 44 15.85 -53.02 28.39
CA ASP A 44 17.26 -53.18 28.76
C ASP A 44 17.98 -53.94 27.64
N PRO A 45 18.20 -53.28 26.49
CA PRO A 45 18.42 -54.00 25.25
C PRO A 45 19.87 -54.49 25.14
N GLU A 46 20.05 -55.79 24.91
CA GLU A 46 21.33 -56.40 24.47
C GLU A 46 21.37 -56.59 22.94
N GLN A 47 20.20 -56.55 22.28
CA GLN A 47 20.00 -56.67 20.84
C GLN A 47 18.85 -55.77 20.38
N GLU A 48 18.53 -55.78 19.09
CA GLU A 48 17.43 -54.99 18.53
C GLU A 48 16.07 -55.28 19.20
N VAL A 49 15.32 -54.21 19.44
CA VAL A 49 13.96 -54.24 20.01
C VAL A 49 12.98 -53.57 19.05
N ASP A 50 11.86 -54.24 18.76
CA ASP A 50 10.82 -53.76 17.83
C ASP A 50 9.46 -53.84 18.55
N ILE A 51 8.87 -52.68 18.87
CA ILE A 51 7.59 -52.56 19.56
C ILE A 51 6.56 -52.02 18.58
N ARG A 52 5.53 -52.81 18.28
CA ARG A 52 4.47 -52.43 17.35
C ARG A 52 3.09 -52.57 17.98
N GLY A 53 2.28 -51.54 17.82
CA GLY A 53 0.87 -51.55 18.17
C GLY A 53 0.05 -50.95 17.04
N SER A 54 -0.92 -51.69 16.52
CA SER A 54 -1.77 -51.23 15.41
C SER A 54 -3.24 -51.38 15.74
N ALA A 55 -4.06 -50.40 15.35
CA ALA A 55 -5.50 -50.44 15.50
C ALA A 55 -6.23 -50.03 14.22
N THR A 56 -7.27 -50.79 13.82
CA THR A 56 -8.16 -50.31 12.74
C THR A 56 -9.03 -49.15 13.24
N LYS A 57 -9.46 -49.22 14.50
CA LYS A 57 -10.18 -48.17 15.20
C LYS A 57 -9.59 -48.00 16.60
N GLY A 58 -9.06 -46.82 16.95
CA GLY A 58 -8.48 -46.55 18.28
C GLY A 58 -6.98 -46.37 18.32
N GLN A 59 -6.33 -46.75 19.42
CA GLN A 59 -4.94 -46.37 19.69
C GLN A 59 -3.96 -47.45 19.22
N GLY A 60 -2.82 -47.03 18.66
CA GLY A 60 -1.75 -47.96 18.30
C GLY A 60 -1.10 -48.54 19.56
N ILE A 61 -0.46 -47.67 20.35
CA ILE A 61 0.23 -48.01 21.60
C ILE A 61 -0.25 -47.09 22.72
N VAL A 62 -0.62 -47.66 23.85
CA VAL A 62 -0.86 -46.89 25.08
C VAL A 62 0.00 -47.48 26.20
N ALA A 63 0.91 -46.66 26.72
CA ALA A 63 1.79 -47.02 27.82
C ALA A 63 1.86 -45.89 28.86
N LYS A 64 1.96 -46.25 30.14
CA LYS A 64 2.32 -45.31 31.21
C LYS A 64 3.74 -44.77 31.01
N GLY A 65 4.60 -45.40 30.22
CA GLY A 65 5.92 -44.86 29.87
C GLY A 65 6.78 -45.92 29.20
N ILE A 66 7.76 -45.49 28.41
CA ILE A 66 8.76 -46.38 27.82
C ILE A 66 10.12 -45.92 28.32
N PHE A 67 10.72 -46.72 29.19
CA PHE A 67 11.97 -46.39 29.85
C PHE A 67 13.07 -47.34 29.42
N THR A 68 14.29 -46.84 29.40
CA THR A 68 15.47 -47.56 28.94
C THR A 68 16.62 -47.29 29.89
N ASN A 69 17.38 -48.32 30.22
CA ASN A 69 18.56 -48.14 31.08
C ASN A 69 19.77 -47.62 30.29
N LYS A 70 20.65 -46.88 30.96
CA LYS A 70 21.92 -46.38 30.40
C LYS A 70 22.93 -47.52 30.25
N TYR A 71 23.40 -47.78 29.02
CA TYR A 71 24.37 -48.84 28.72
C TYR A 71 25.74 -48.31 28.29
N ASN A 72 26.77 -49.14 28.52
CA ASN A 72 28.10 -49.00 27.92
C ASN A 72 28.11 -49.73 26.56
N SER A 73 28.71 -49.08 25.55
CA SER A 73 28.82 -49.50 24.14
C SER A 73 29.20 -50.98 23.90
N PRO A 74 28.68 -51.66 22.85
CA PRO A 74 27.84 -51.13 21.76
C PRO A 74 26.34 -51.16 22.07
N ARG A 75 25.66 -50.10 21.64
CA ARG A 75 24.26 -49.80 21.95
C ARG A 75 23.33 -50.32 20.83
N PRO A 76 22.27 -51.08 21.12
CA PRO A 76 21.39 -51.69 20.10
C PRO A 76 20.36 -50.71 19.51
N LYS A 77 19.62 -51.13 18.48
CA LYS A 77 18.55 -50.33 17.84
C LYS A 77 17.19 -50.61 18.47
N MET A 78 16.37 -49.58 18.61
CA MET A 78 14.98 -49.67 19.06
C MET A 78 14.04 -49.04 18.03
N SER A 79 12.98 -49.76 17.68
CA SER A 79 11.88 -49.23 16.86
C SER A 79 10.57 -49.29 17.64
N ILE A 80 9.84 -48.19 17.65
CA ILE A 80 8.52 -48.06 18.28
C ILE A 80 7.57 -47.55 17.21
N LEU A 81 6.51 -48.32 16.93
CA LEU A 81 5.54 -48.03 15.89
C LEU A 81 4.11 -48.14 16.43
N GLY A 82 3.43 -47.00 16.54
CA GLY A 82 2.00 -46.90 16.84
C GLY A 82 1.24 -46.51 15.57
N GLU A 83 0.30 -47.34 15.13
CA GLU A 83 -0.51 -47.06 13.95
C GLU A 83 -2.00 -47.08 14.27
N SER A 84 -2.73 -46.12 13.73
CA SER A 84 -4.18 -46.20 13.64
C SER A 84 -4.76 -45.65 12.35
N THR A 85 -5.90 -46.21 11.96
CA THR A 85 -6.57 -45.90 10.69
C THR A 85 -8.01 -45.40 10.84
N GLY A 86 -8.52 -45.24 12.07
CA GLY A 86 -9.89 -44.75 12.27
C GLY A 86 -10.29 -44.53 13.72
N GLU A 87 -11.32 -43.72 13.95
CA GLU A 87 -11.84 -43.39 15.27
C GLU A 87 -12.34 -44.62 16.05
N SER A 88 -12.06 -44.69 17.36
CA SER A 88 -12.59 -45.76 18.23
C SER A 88 -13.96 -45.42 18.80
N SER A 89 -14.76 -46.46 19.02
CA SER A 89 -16.01 -46.38 19.77
C SER A 89 -15.89 -46.87 21.22
N THR A 90 -14.73 -47.43 21.60
CA THR A 90 -14.46 -47.96 22.94
C THR A 90 -13.86 -46.88 23.83
N THR A 91 -14.61 -46.50 24.86
CA THR A 91 -14.34 -45.38 25.77
C THR A 91 -13.10 -45.54 26.66
N LEU A 92 -12.53 -44.38 27.01
CA LEU A 92 -11.52 -44.09 28.03
C LEU A 92 -11.55 -44.95 29.31
N SER A 93 -12.67 -45.55 29.71
CA SER A 93 -12.85 -46.22 31.01
C SER A 93 -11.83 -47.33 31.36
N THR A 94 -11.28 -48.03 30.36
CA THR A 94 -10.23 -49.04 30.57
C THR A 94 -8.84 -48.40 30.72
N ILE A 95 -8.62 -47.26 30.04
CA ILE A 95 -7.42 -46.43 30.17
C ILE A 95 -7.45 -45.68 31.53
N GLU A 96 -8.61 -45.19 31.94
CA GLU A 96 -8.88 -44.56 33.25
C GLU A 96 -8.54 -45.50 34.42
N GLN A 97 -8.79 -46.81 34.30
CA GLN A 97 -8.42 -47.80 35.33
C GLN A 97 -6.91 -48.01 35.48
N LEU A 98 -6.12 -47.75 34.45
CA LEU A 98 -4.64 -47.85 34.54
C LEU A 98 -4.03 -46.58 35.13
N TYR A 99 -4.73 -45.46 34.97
CA TYR A 99 -4.36 -44.17 35.54
C TYR A 99 -4.99 -43.90 36.91
N SER A 100 -5.88 -44.76 37.41
CA SER A 100 -6.60 -44.51 38.68
C SER A 100 -5.73 -44.56 39.94
N ASP A 101 -4.51 -45.12 39.86
CA ASP A 101 -3.50 -45.08 40.92
C ASP A 101 -2.52 -43.89 40.77
N SER A 102 -2.75 -43.00 39.80
CA SER A 102 -1.94 -41.81 39.54
C SER A 102 -2.82 -40.55 39.52
N ASP A 103 -2.32 -39.41 40.01
CA ASP A 103 -3.00 -38.11 40.06
C ASP A 103 -3.38 -37.55 38.67
N ILE A 104 -4.24 -38.22 37.90
CA ILE A 104 -4.60 -37.87 36.52
C ILE A 104 -6.09 -37.62 36.37
N SER A 105 -6.44 -36.39 35.96
CA SER A 105 -7.78 -35.99 35.55
C SER A 105 -8.18 -36.66 34.23
N THR A 106 -9.40 -37.20 34.17
CA THR A 106 -9.94 -37.97 33.03
C THR A 106 -10.26 -37.15 31.79
N GLY A 107 -10.26 -35.81 31.88
CA GLY A 107 -10.61 -34.90 30.78
C GLY A 107 -9.51 -34.66 29.74
N GLU A 108 -8.31 -35.20 29.93
CA GLU A 108 -7.13 -34.87 29.11
C GLU A 108 -6.73 -35.97 28.10
N LEU A 109 -7.33 -37.17 28.15
CA LEU A 109 -6.99 -38.27 27.26
C LEU A 109 -7.61 -38.10 25.85
N PRO A 110 -6.86 -38.32 24.76
CA PRO A 110 -7.40 -38.24 23.40
C PRO A 110 -8.55 -39.23 23.17
N ILE A 111 -9.67 -38.72 22.65
CA ILE A 111 -10.82 -39.53 22.22
C ILE A 111 -10.61 -40.21 20.85
N SER A 112 -9.54 -39.84 20.15
CA SER A 112 -9.26 -40.14 18.76
C SER A 112 -8.23 -41.28 18.60
N ALA A 113 -7.99 -41.63 17.34
CA ALA A 113 -7.17 -42.76 16.93
C ALA A 113 -5.69 -42.39 16.73
N GLY A 114 -4.76 -43.32 17.02
CA GLY A 114 -3.39 -43.29 16.48
C GLY A 114 -2.24 -42.89 17.39
N THR A 115 -2.54 -42.65 18.67
CA THR A 115 -1.54 -42.18 19.62
C THR A 115 -0.62 -43.30 20.12
N ILE A 116 0.69 -43.01 20.17
CA ILE A 116 1.60 -43.57 21.18
C ILE A 116 1.46 -42.69 22.42
N LEU A 117 0.68 -43.13 23.41
CA LEU A 117 0.51 -42.39 24.66
C LEU A 117 1.70 -42.76 25.56
N LEU A 118 2.52 -41.77 25.89
CA LEU A 118 3.68 -41.94 26.77
C LEU A 118 3.60 -40.89 27.87
N ARG A 119 3.80 -41.30 29.13
CA ARG A 119 4.19 -40.36 30.19
C ARG A 119 5.69 -40.03 30.09
N GLY A 120 6.48 -40.77 29.31
CA GLY A 120 7.92 -40.58 29.26
C GLY A 120 8.58 -41.48 28.22
N ILE A 121 9.49 -40.92 27.42
CA ILE A 121 10.68 -41.64 26.97
C ILE A 121 11.81 -40.95 27.70
N GLU A 122 12.53 -41.64 28.57
CA GLU A 122 13.69 -41.07 29.25
C GLU A 122 14.93 -41.93 28.99
N HIS A 123 15.93 -41.27 28.40
CA HIS A 123 17.34 -41.62 28.45
C HIS A 123 17.74 -42.99 27.86
N SER A 124 17.62 -43.16 26.54
CA SER A 124 18.16 -44.34 25.85
C SER A 124 19.37 -44.01 24.99
N GLY A 125 20.60 -44.21 25.49
CA GLY A 125 21.77 -44.32 24.63
C GLY A 125 21.64 -45.55 23.72
N VAL A 126 20.71 -45.52 22.76
CA VAL A 126 20.32 -46.52 21.77
C VAL A 126 19.93 -45.76 20.51
N ASP A 127 20.01 -46.38 19.35
CA ASP A 127 19.53 -45.78 18.12
C ASP A 127 18.00 -45.94 18.03
N LEU A 128 17.24 -44.84 18.11
CA LEU A 128 15.77 -44.86 18.24
C LEU A 128 15.06 -44.48 16.94
N SER A 129 14.09 -45.29 16.52
CA SER A 129 13.08 -44.93 15.53
C SER A 129 11.70 -44.93 16.17
N LEU A 130 11.11 -43.76 16.32
CA LEU A 130 9.77 -43.54 16.87
C LEU A 130 8.82 -43.11 15.76
N LYS A 131 7.74 -43.87 15.54
CA LYS A 131 6.75 -43.55 14.51
C LYS A 131 5.32 -43.67 15.04
N GLY A 132 4.57 -42.58 14.99
CA GLY A 132 3.15 -42.53 15.33
C GLY A 132 2.31 -42.08 14.15
N THR A 133 1.34 -42.88 13.71
CA THR A 133 0.44 -42.53 12.61
C THR A 133 -1.02 -42.56 13.03
N ALA A 134 -1.69 -41.43 12.81
CA ALA A 134 -3.10 -41.20 13.08
C ALA A 134 -3.78 -40.57 11.85
N PRO A 135 -5.09 -40.77 11.64
CA PRO A 135 -5.79 -40.15 10.52
C PRO A 135 -5.87 -38.63 10.67
N ILE A 136 -5.27 -37.90 9.73
CA ILE A 136 -5.18 -36.43 9.70
C ILE A 136 -6.57 -35.74 9.71
N GLU A 137 -7.58 -36.39 9.12
CA GLU A 137 -8.94 -35.86 8.99
C GLU A 137 -9.77 -35.89 10.30
N ILE A 138 -9.28 -36.60 11.33
CA ILE A 138 -10.01 -36.78 12.59
C ILE A 138 -9.54 -35.72 13.58
N ASP A 139 -10.45 -34.85 14.02
CA ASP A 139 -10.19 -33.81 15.01
C ASP A 139 -9.52 -34.39 16.27
N HIS A 140 -8.47 -33.70 16.74
CA HIS A 140 -7.66 -34.09 17.87
C HIS A 140 -7.06 -35.50 17.75
N SER A 141 -6.84 -36.03 16.55
CA SER A 141 -5.97 -37.20 16.35
C SER A 141 -4.51 -36.81 16.53
N TYR A 142 -3.75 -37.62 17.26
CA TYR A 142 -2.36 -37.34 17.58
C TYR A 142 -1.48 -38.48 17.07
N GLY A 143 -0.45 -38.15 16.29
CA GLY A 143 0.59 -39.12 15.92
C GLY A 143 1.37 -39.56 17.17
N ILE A 144 1.96 -38.60 17.87
CA ILE A 144 2.64 -38.81 19.16
C ILE A 144 2.02 -37.87 20.19
N TYR A 145 1.63 -38.42 21.34
CA TYR A 145 1.04 -37.60 22.40
C TYR A 145 1.59 -37.97 23.78
N SER A 146 1.97 -36.94 24.51
CA SER A 146 2.24 -36.96 25.94
C SER A 146 1.35 -35.94 26.62
N LYS A 147 0.91 -36.27 27.83
CA LYS A 147 0.04 -35.43 28.67
C LYS A 147 0.79 -34.15 29.09
N ASP A 148 0.06 -33.08 29.37
CA ASP A 148 0.59 -31.94 30.12
C ASP A 148 1.02 -32.34 31.55
N GLY A 149 2.20 -31.92 31.97
CA GLY A 149 2.70 -32.14 33.33
C GLY A 149 4.22 -32.27 33.43
N MET A 150 4.79 -32.01 34.61
CA MET A 150 6.25 -32.08 34.83
C MET A 150 6.81 -33.49 34.60
N GLU A 151 6.02 -34.51 34.91
CA GLU A 151 6.35 -35.94 34.78
C GLU A 151 6.13 -36.48 33.35
N SER A 152 5.80 -35.63 32.36
CA SER A 152 5.28 -36.06 31.04
C SER A 152 6.13 -35.59 29.84
N SER A 153 7.44 -35.74 29.96
CA SER A 153 8.45 -35.33 28.95
C SER A 153 8.70 -36.42 27.89
N ILE A 154 8.96 -36.02 26.65
CA ILE A 154 9.55 -36.91 25.65
C ILE A 154 11.02 -36.53 25.54
N GLY A 155 11.90 -37.25 26.25
CA GLY A 155 13.33 -37.01 26.33
C GLY A 155 14.15 -38.13 25.67
N ILE A 156 14.58 -37.90 24.43
CA ILE A 156 15.33 -38.87 23.64
C ILE A 156 16.81 -38.46 23.60
N ALA A 157 17.69 -39.32 24.10
CA ALA A 157 19.14 -39.14 24.05
C ALA A 157 19.78 -40.30 23.28
N GLY A 158 19.74 -40.26 21.96
CA GLY A 158 20.21 -41.36 21.11
C GLY A 158 21.73 -41.51 21.12
N ASP A 159 22.21 -42.68 20.68
CA ASP A 159 23.66 -42.91 20.54
C ASP A 159 24.20 -42.27 19.26
N LYS A 160 23.82 -42.81 18.11
CA LYS A 160 24.21 -42.32 16.79
C LYS A 160 23.03 -41.75 16.02
N SER A 161 21.84 -42.31 16.20
CA SER A 161 20.67 -41.87 15.44
C SER A 161 19.37 -41.81 16.24
N VAL A 162 18.57 -40.79 15.93
CA VAL A 162 17.20 -40.59 16.37
C VAL A 162 16.34 -40.22 15.17
N LYS A 163 15.32 -41.03 14.90
CA LYS A 163 14.31 -40.77 13.88
C LYS A 163 12.92 -40.68 14.51
N ILE A 164 12.22 -39.58 14.28
CA ILE A 164 10.86 -39.34 14.74
C ILE A 164 9.98 -39.09 13.52
N GLU A 165 8.91 -39.87 13.36
CA GLU A 165 7.88 -39.70 12.34
C GLU A 165 6.51 -39.57 13.01
N ALA A 166 5.77 -38.50 12.75
CA ALA A 166 4.46 -38.27 13.36
C ALA A 166 3.42 -37.81 12.32
N GLU A 167 2.25 -38.43 12.33
CA GLU A 167 1.12 -38.08 11.45
C GLU A 167 -0.18 -38.00 12.25
N GLY A 168 -0.99 -36.95 12.06
CA GLY A 168 -2.28 -36.77 12.73
C GLY A 168 -2.92 -35.39 12.47
N ASP A 169 -4.03 -35.08 13.13
CA ASP A 169 -4.52 -33.69 13.20
C ASP A 169 -3.49 -32.82 13.93
N TYR A 170 -2.92 -33.38 15.00
CA TYR A 170 -1.71 -32.92 15.66
C TYR A 170 -0.61 -33.95 15.40
N GLY A 171 0.54 -33.49 14.91
CA GLY A 171 1.67 -34.39 14.67
C GLY A 171 2.26 -34.91 15.97
N ILE A 172 2.82 -33.99 16.75
CA ILE A 172 3.38 -34.25 18.09
C ILE A 172 2.74 -33.28 19.08
N LYS A 173 2.20 -33.81 20.17
CA LYS A 173 1.79 -33.02 21.34
C LYS A 173 2.53 -33.54 22.57
N ALA A 174 3.27 -32.69 23.27
CA ALA A 174 4.02 -33.11 24.44
C ALA A 174 3.97 -32.08 25.57
N SER A 175 4.20 -32.50 26.82
CA SER A 175 4.50 -31.52 27.87
C SER A 175 5.83 -30.83 27.60
N LYS A 176 6.86 -31.61 27.27
CA LYS A 176 8.22 -31.18 26.91
C LYS A 176 8.73 -32.12 25.81
N LEU A 177 9.44 -31.60 24.82
CA LEU A 177 10.13 -32.41 23.81
C LEU A 177 11.62 -32.09 23.85
N GLU A 178 12.46 -33.07 24.17
CA GLU A 178 13.91 -32.97 24.14
C GLU A 178 14.49 -34.10 23.29
N VAL A 179 15.26 -33.75 22.27
CA VAL A 179 15.94 -34.70 21.39
C VAL A 179 17.42 -34.34 21.33
N ARG A 180 18.30 -35.30 21.59
CA ARG A 180 19.75 -35.12 21.48
C ARG A 180 20.45 -36.41 21.08
N LEU A 181 21.71 -36.29 20.69
CA LEU A 181 22.64 -37.41 20.57
C LEU A 181 23.75 -37.30 21.61
N ASP A 182 24.20 -38.45 22.11
CA ASP A 182 25.35 -38.57 23.00
C ASP A 182 26.68 -38.44 22.22
N GLU A 183 26.73 -38.94 20.98
CA GLU A 183 27.90 -38.83 20.09
C GLU A 183 27.81 -37.61 19.16
N PRO A 184 28.94 -37.05 18.71
CA PRO A 184 28.96 -35.99 17.71
C PRO A 184 28.30 -36.42 16.39
N LEU A 185 27.66 -35.45 15.73
CA LEU A 185 27.15 -35.56 14.37
C LEU A 185 28.32 -35.70 13.36
N THR A 186 28.21 -36.67 12.45
CA THR A 186 29.21 -36.97 11.40
C THR A 186 28.57 -36.98 10.01
N ASP A 187 29.36 -37.19 8.94
CA ASP A 187 28.89 -37.14 7.55
C ASP A 187 28.00 -38.33 7.11
N THR A 188 27.78 -39.28 8.03
CA THR A 188 27.31 -40.63 7.73
C THR A 188 25.94 -40.88 8.35
N GLU A 189 24.90 -40.95 7.52
CA GLU A 189 23.47 -41.21 7.84
C GLU A 189 22.72 -40.06 8.55
N GLY A 190 21.38 -40.05 8.46
CA GLY A 190 20.52 -39.04 9.07
C GLY A 190 20.38 -39.24 10.58
N LEU A 191 21.32 -38.64 11.32
CA LEU A 191 21.51 -38.85 12.76
C LEU A 191 20.37 -38.24 13.59
N ILE A 192 19.81 -37.09 13.22
CA ILE A 192 18.57 -36.57 13.81
C ILE A 192 17.58 -36.25 12.69
N SER A 193 16.52 -37.04 12.56
CA SER A 193 15.48 -36.84 11.56
C SER A 193 14.11 -36.72 12.23
N VAL A 194 13.52 -35.53 12.20
CA VAL A 194 12.16 -35.27 12.69
C VAL A 194 11.26 -34.96 11.50
N GLU A 195 10.29 -35.81 11.21
CA GLU A 195 9.36 -35.67 10.09
C GLU A 195 7.92 -35.69 10.61
N VAL A 196 7.22 -34.57 10.44
CA VAL A 196 5.87 -34.38 11.00
C VAL A 196 4.91 -33.94 9.91
N ASN A 197 3.79 -34.64 9.78
CA ASN A 197 2.71 -34.32 8.85
C ASN A 197 1.40 -34.16 9.62
N ALA A 198 0.94 -32.92 9.77
CA ALA A 198 -0.23 -32.57 10.55
C ALA A 198 -1.25 -31.74 9.76
N ARG A 199 -2.50 -31.71 10.23
CA ARG A 199 -3.51 -30.74 9.75
C ARG A 199 -3.50 -29.47 10.58
N SER A 200 -3.79 -29.58 11.87
CA SER A 200 -3.96 -28.44 12.78
C SER A 200 -2.64 -27.94 13.36
N VAL A 201 -1.84 -28.81 13.98
CA VAL A 201 -0.54 -28.37 14.56
C VAL A 201 0.54 -29.41 14.33
N GLY A 202 1.69 -28.98 13.79
CA GLY A 202 2.85 -29.84 13.60
C GLY A 202 3.39 -30.36 14.94
N ILE A 203 4.04 -29.50 15.70
CA ILE A 203 4.58 -29.82 17.03
C ILE A 203 4.02 -28.81 18.03
N GLN A 204 3.35 -29.32 19.06
CA GLN A 204 2.86 -28.53 20.19
C GLN A 204 3.54 -28.98 21.48
N SER A 205 4.06 -28.03 22.23
CA SER A 205 4.57 -28.25 23.59
C SER A 205 4.02 -27.21 24.56
N LYS A 206 3.83 -27.62 25.81
CA LYS A 206 3.49 -26.69 26.90
C LYS A 206 4.72 -26.09 27.57
N ARG A 207 5.79 -26.87 27.67
CA ARG A 207 7.14 -26.50 28.15
C ARG A 207 8.10 -26.39 26.96
N ASP A 208 9.40 -26.46 27.18
CA ASP A 208 10.41 -26.29 26.14
C ASP A 208 10.37 -27.39 25.05
N ILE A 209 10.54 -26.97 23.79
CA ILE A 209 10.98 -27.84 22.70
C ILE A 209 12.48 -27.62 22.54
N ALA A 210 13.26 -28.68 22.59
CA ALA A 210 14.70 -28.59 22.48
C ALA A 210 15.26 -29.75 21.63
N ILE A 211 15.97 -29.41 20.56
CA ILE A 211 16.66 -30.38 19.71
C ILE A 211 18.12 -29.97 19.64
N PHE A 212 19.00 -30.87 20.10
CA PHE A 212 20.42 -30.62 20.27
C PHE A 212 21.27 -31.57 19.44
N GLY A 213 22.35 -31.05 18.87
CA GLY A 213 23.38 -31.85 18.21
C GLY A 213 24.73 -31.16 18.24
N ASN A 214 25.80 -31.93 18.13
CA ASN A 214 27.17 -31.41 18.18
C ASN A 214 27.98 -31.89 16.95
N CYS A 215 28.28 -31.01 16.02
CA CYS A 215 29.05 -31.25 14.79
C CYS A 215 30.54 -30.91 14.99
N GLU A 216 31.27 -31.67 15.82
CA GLU A 216 32.69 -31.37 16.13
C GLU A 216 33.68 -31.80 15.04
N THR A 217 33.41 -32.89 14.32
CA THR A 217 34.43 -33.58 13.52
C THR A 217 34.18 -33.54 12.01
N GLU A 218 32.93 -33.59 11.57
CA GLU A 218 32.54 -33.61 10.15
C GLU A 218 31.20 -32.87 9.92
N ARG A 219 30.92 -32.48 8.67
CA ARG A 219 29.65 -31.83 8.30
C ARG A 219 28.51 -32.85 8.29
N ASP A 220 27.46 -32.58 9.04
CA ASP A 220 26.22 -33.35 8.97
C ASP A 220 25.46 -33.00 7.68
N THR A 221 25.16 -34.02 6.88
CA THR A 221 24.36 -33.88 5.64
C THR A 221 23.06 -34.69 5.67
N GLY A 222 22.82 -35.45 6.75
CA GLY A 222 21.71 -36.38 6.85
C GLY A 222 20.60 -35.92 7.78
N SER A 223 20.92 -35.17 8.84
CA SER A 223 19.90 -34.69 9.78
C SER A 223 18.98 -33.65 9.16
N LYS A 224 17.72 -33.63 9.59
CA LYS A 224 16.68 -32.74 9.06
C LYS A 224 15.49 -32.64 10.01
N ILE A 225 14.80 -31.50 9.95
CA ILE A 225 13.53 -31.29 10.63
C ILE A 225 12.53 -30.81 9.58
N ASN A 226 11.50 -31.61 9.30
CA ASN A 226 10.46 -31.30 8.33
C ASN A 226 9.10 -31.33 9.00
N ILE A 227 8.37 -30.21 8.94
CA ILE A 227 7.08 -30.05 9.59
C ILE A 227 6.07 -29.51 8.58
N VAL A 228 4.95 -30.20 8.45
CA VAL A 228 3.79 -29.76 7.67
C VAL A 228 2.60 -29.62 8.61
N ALA A 229 1.90 -28.49 8.52
CA ALA A 229 0.61 -28.22 9.14
C ALA A 229 -0.34 -27.67 8.07
N SER A 230 -1.17 -28.53 7.48
CA SER A 230 -1.91 -28.20 6.25
C SER A 230 -3.03 -27.16 6.43
N GLU A 231 -3.47 -26.90 7.66
CA GLU A 231 -4.54 -25.95 7.99
C GLU A 231 -4.24 -25.04 9.19
N GLY A 232 -3.18 -25.32 9.99
CA GLY A 232 -2.88 -24.52 11.19
C GLY A 232 -1.40 -24.19 11.39
N ASN A 233 -0.89 -24.38 12.61
CA ASN A 233 0.41 -23.88 13.06
C ASN A 233 1.53 -24.93 12.91
N GLY A 234 2.75 -24.51 12.62
CA GLY A 234 3.91 -25.40 12.52
C GLY A 234 4.38 -25.88 13.89
N ILE A 235 5.14 -25.03 14.59
CA ILE A 235 5.66 -25.28 15.95
C ILE A 235 5.01 -24.29 16.91
N VAL A 236 4.48 -24.78 18.03
CA VAL A 236 3.86 -23.97 19.09
C VAL A 236 4.46 -24.37 20.45
N SER A 237 5.14 -23.44 21.11
CA SER A 237 5.75 -23.68 22.43
C SER A 237 5.98 -22.38 23.22
N PRO A 238 5.01 -21.96 24.05
CA PRO A 238 5.10 -20.73 24.86
C PRO A 238 6.37 -20.62 25.71
N GLN A 239 6.84 -21.74 26.28
CA GLN A 239 7.97 -21.76 27.22
C GLN A 239 9.35 -21.80 26.54
N GLY A 240 9.39 -21.74 25.21
CA GLY A 240 10.62 -21.64 24.43
C GLY A 240 10.82 -22.76 23.42
N ILE A 241 11.60 -22.45 22.39
CA ILE A 241 11.95 -23.32 21.28
C ILE A 241 13.46 -23.22 21.08
N ARG A 242 14.17 -24.35 21.12
CA ARG A 242 15.62 -24.40 20.95
C ARG A 242 16.00 -25.43 19.92
N LEU A 243 16.47 -24.98 18.77
CA LEU A 243 17.13 -25.82 17.77
C LEU A 243 18.62 -25.44 17.80
N PHE A 244 19.41 -26.21 18.54
CA PHE A 244 20.75 -25.81 18.93
C PHE A 244 21.78 -26.84 18.47
N PHE A 245 22.41 -26.53 17.33
CA PHE A 245 23.46 -27.33 16.72
C PHE A 245 24.77 -26.54 16.74
N ILE A 246 25.77 -27.06 17.44
CA ILE A 246 27.08 -26.41 17.59
C ILE A 246 28.16 -27.20 16.88
N GLY A 247 29.28 -26.58 16.54
CA GLY A 247 30.42 -27.24 15.87
C GLY A 247 31.40 -26.23 15.28
N GLU A 248 32.39 -26.69 14.51
CA GLU A 248 33.24 -25.76 13.74
C GLU A 248 32.42 -25.00 12.70
N ALA A 249 32.82 -23.76 12.43
CA ALA A 249 32.17 -22.90 11.44
C ALA A 249 32.11 -23.63 10.08
N ASN A 250 30.92 -23.70 9.48
CA ASN A 250 30.57 -24.40 8.23
C ASN A 250 30.17 -25.89 8.35
N MET A 251 30.20 -26.51 9.53
CA MET A 251 29.86 -27.94 9.69
C MET A 251 28.42 -28.22 10.16
N HIS A 252 27.74 -27.22 10.72
CA HIS A 252 26.41 -27.32 11.32
C HIS A 252 25.43 -26.36 10.62
N GLN A 253 24.66 -26.89 9.66
CA GLN A 253 23.59 -26.17 8.94
C GLN A 253 22.42 -27.12 8.71
N ILE A 254 21.75 -27.52 9.79
CA ILE A 254 20.71 -28.54 9.73
C ILE A 254 19.48 -27.96 8.99
N PRO A 255 19.03 -28.59 7.90
CA PRO A 255 17.85 -28.12 7.18
C PRO A 255 16.59 -28.28 8.04
N VAL A 256 15.85 -27.18 8.20
CA VAL A 256 14.55 -27.11 8.88
C VAL A 256 13.53 -26.58 7.89
N THR A 257 12.56 -27.39 7.48
CA THR A 257 11.47 -26.95 6.58
C THR A 257 10.15 -26.94 7.35
N ILE A 258 9.45 -25.81 7.34
CA ILE A 258 8.15 -25.65 7.98
C ILE A 258 7.16 -25.10 6.95
N ALA A 259 6.16 -25.92 6.61
CA ALA A 259 5.01 -25.51 5.81
C ALA A 259 3.77 -25.48 6.71
N ALA A 260 3.27 -24.29 7.02
CA ALA A 260 2.10 -24.08 7.88
C ALA A 260 1.13 -23.12 7.19
N LYS A 261 -0.16 -23.09 7.56
CA LYS A 261 -1.11 -22.11 7.00
C LYS A 261 -1.26 -20.86 7.84
N ASN A 262 -1.22 -20.99 9.16
CA ASN A 262 -1.41 -19.87 10.09
C ASN A 262 -0.06 -19.31 10.53
N ILE A 263 0.54 -19.86 11.59
CA ILE A 263 1.84 -19.42 12.12
C ILE A 263 2.85 -20.56 11.98
N ALA A 264 3.99 -20.35 11.34
CA ALA A 264 4.99 -21.41 11.22
C ALA A 264 5.72 -21.69 12.53
N ILE A 265 6.12 -20.66 13.29
CA ILE A 265 6.74 -20.79 14.61
C ILE A 265 6.09 -19.80 15.58
N GLU A 266 5.52 -20.31 16.67
CA GLU A 266 4.81 -19.52 17.70
C GLU A 266 5.37 -19.82 19.10
N ALA A 267 5.80 -18.77 19.81
CA ALA A 267 6.07 -18.85 21.25
C ALA A 267 5.51 -17.59 21.95
N ASP A 268 4.22 -17.64 22.23
CA ASP A 268 3.52 -16.57 22.96
C ASP A 268 3.40 -16.96 24.44
N VAL A 269 4.08 -16.24 25.33
CA VAL A 269 3.90 -16.40 26.79
C VAL A 269 2.66 -15.64 27.21
N THR A 270 1.66 -16.33 27.76
CA THR A 270 0.47 -15.71 28.36
C THR A 270 0.74 -15.30 29.81
N ASP A 271 0.13 -14.19 30.26
CA ASP A 271 0.22 -13.65 31.63
C ASP A 271 0.09 -14.75 32.71
N GLY A 272 1.12 -14.88 33.56
CA GLY A 272 1.14 -15.81 34.69
C GLY A 272 2.01 -17.06 34.51
N ASP A 273 2.49 -17.33 33.29
CA ASP A 273 3.42 -18.41 32.95
C ASP A 273 4.87 -17.91 32.71
N GLU A 274 5.15 -16.65 33.04
CA GLU A 274 6.46 -16.02 32.88
C GLU A 274 7.54 -16.76 33.68
N ASN A 275 8.52 -17.28 32.96
CA ASN A 275 9.75 -17.81 33.52
C ASN A 275 10.92 -16.99 32.94
N ASP A 276 11.90 -16.65 33.77
CA ASP A 276 13.09 -15.87 33.38
C ASP A 276 13.97 -16.56 32.31
N SER A 277 13.60 -17.77 31.87
CA SER A 277 14.35 -18.59 30.93
C SER A 277 13.64 -18.88 29.60
N THR A 278 12.55 -18.19 29.25
CA THR A 278 11.88 -18.37 27.95
C THR A 278 12.77 -17.86 26.83
N GLN A 279 12.98 -18.68 25.80
CA GLN A 279 13.87 -18.33 24.69
C GLN A 279 13.49 -19.03 23.39
N MET A 280 13.61 -18.30 22.29
CA MET A 280 13.66 -18.82 20.92
C MET A 280 15.12 -18.84 20.46
N GLU A 281 15.76 -20.00 20.46
CA GLU A 281 17.16 -20.15 20.09
C GLU A 281 17.29 -21.05 18.86
N PHE A 282 17.92 -20.53 17.82
CA PHE A 282 18.17 -21.22 16.56
C PHE A 282 19.64 -21.01 16.22
N THR A 283 20.42 -22.07 16.45
CA THR A 283 21.87 -22.08 16.23
C THR A 283 22.22 -23.20 15.25
N GLY A 284 22.91 -22.87 14.16
CA GLY A 284 23.39 -23.87 13.22
C GLY A 284 22.33 -24.49 12.30
N VAL A 285 21.27 -23.74 11.99
CA VAL A 285 20.12 -24.25 11.22
C VAL A 285 19.88 -23.46 9.94
N ASN A 286 19.40 -24.15 8.91
CA ASN A 286 18.93 -23.56 7.65
C ASN A 286 17.41 -23.70 7.59
N VAL A 287 16.71 -22.64 7.99
CA VAL A 287 15.25 -22.64 8.12
C VAL A 287 14.59 -22.12 6.86
N MET A 288 13.66 -22.90 6.32
CA MET A 288 12.78 -22.53 5.20
C MET A 288 11.32 -22.57 5.66
N ILE A 289 10.66 -21.41 5.62
CA ILE A 289 9.24 -21.27 5.96
C ILE A 289 8.47 -20.93 4.69
N SER A 290 7.40 -21.68 4.42
CA SER A 290 6.49 -21.46 3.29
C SER A 290 5.02 -21.59 3.68
N ASP A 291 4.14 -20.98 2.89
CA ASP A 291 2.67 -21.07 2.98
C ASP A 291 2.00 -20.44 4.21
N ALA A 292 2.76 -19.87 5.14
CA ALA A 292 2.23 -19.33 6.39
C ALA A 292 1.66 -17.91 6.25
N ALA A 293 0.68 -17.55 7.07
CA ALA A 293 0.27 -16.16 7.27
C ALA A 293 1.36 -15.38 8.01
N ILE A 294 1.88 -15.96 9.10
CA ILE A 294 2.98 -15.40 9.89
C ILE A 294 4.12 -16.41 9.96
N GLY A 295 5.36 -15.95 9.70
CA GLY A 295 6.54 -16.81 9.75
C GLY A 295 6.91 -17.14 11.20
N ILE A 296 7.32 -16.12 11.95
CA ILE A 296 7.71 -16.26 13.36
C ILE A 296 6.90 -15.26 14.18
N LYS A 297 6.26 -15.75 15.23
CA LYS A 297 5.54 -14.93 16.20
C LYS A 297 6.03 -15.23 17.61
N GLY A 298 6.46 -14.19 18.32
CA GLY A 298 6.88 -14.30 19.71
C GLY A 298 6.29 -13.17 20.55
N VAL A 299 5.78 -13.53 21.73
CA VAL A 299 5.29 -12.56 22.71
C VAL A 299 5.91 -12.88 24.07
N ASN A 300 6.53 -11.88 24.69
CA ASN A 300 7.18 -11.98 26.01
C ASN A 300 8.21 -13.10 26.13
N GLN A 301 9.07 -13.25 25.11
CA GLN A 301 10.25 -14.11 25.23
C GLN A 301 11.43 -13.28 25.70
N ARG A 302 12.13 -13.76 26.73
CA ARG A 302 13.31 -13.05 27.25
C ARG A 302 14.45 -12.97 26.24
N ASN A 303 14.56 -13.96 25.34
CA ASN A 303 15.64 -14.02 24.36
C ASN A 303 15.21 -14.62 23.02
N TYR A 304 15.54 -13.94 21.93
CA TYR A 304 15.46 -14.43 20.55
C TYR A 304 16.87 -14.51 19.98
N ASN A 305 17.45 -15.69 19.80
CA ASN A 305 18.83 -15.85 19.35
C ASN A 305 18.89 -16.61 18.02
N PHE A 306 19.22 -15.91 16.93
CA PHE A 306 19.50 -16.49 15.62
C PHE A 306 21.01 -16.45 15.37
N ALA A 307 21.68 -17.56 15.66
CA ALA A 307 23.13 -17.68 15.55
C ALA A 307 23.51 -18.68 14.45
N ASP A 308 24.54 -18.37 13.67
CA ASP A 308 25.08 -19.28 12.67
C ASP A 308 24.05 -19.95 11.75
N SER A 309 22.98 -19.23 11.42
CA SER A 309 21.79 -19.77 10.76
C SER A 309 21.47 -19.07 9.45
N GLN A 310 20.71 -19.72 8.59
CA GLN A 310 20.18 -19.13 7.35
C GLN A 310 18.67 -19.23 7.36
N TRP A 311 17.99 -18.14 7.05
CA TRP A 311 16.53 -18.06 7.06
C TRP A 311 16.00 -17.67 5.69
N SER A 312 15.02 -18.41 5.19
CA SER A 312 14.19 -18.01 4.05
C SER A 312 12.73 -18.11 4.46
N ILE A 313 12.05 -16.98 4.56
CA ILE A 313 10.70 -16.87 5.13
C ILE A 313 9.78 -16.28 4.07
N LYS A 314 8.79 -17.07 3.61
CA LYS A 314 7.76 -16.62 2.67
C LYS A 314 6.38 -16.69 3.31
N THR A 315 5.75 -15.53 3.44
CA THR A 315 4.53 -15.36 4.24
C THR A 315 3.51 -14.46 3.54
N SER A 316 2.22 -14.66 3.83
CA SER A 316 1.15 -13.85 3.24
C SER A 316 0.77 -12.60 4.03
N GLU A 317 1.12 -12.52 5.32
CA GLU A 317 0.83 -11.35 6.17
C GLU A 317 2.07 -10.74 6.80
N LYS A 318 2.80 -11.51 7.63
CA LYS A 318 3.98 -11.03 8.37
C LYS A 318 5.15 -12.02 8.32
N GLY A 319 6.37 -11.55 8.10
CA GLY A 319 7.56 -12.40 8.18
C GLY A 319 7.89 -12.79 9.62
N ILE A 320 8.38 -11.83 10.41
CA ILE A 320 8.70 -11.93 11.84
C ILE A 320 7.90 -10.86 12.59
N ASP A 321 7.23 -11.23 13.67
CA ASP A 321 6.40 -10.35 14.51
C ASP A 321 6.69 -10.65 15.99
N LEU A 322 7.48 -9.80 16.63
CA LEU A 322 7.91 -9.97 18.03
C LEU A 322 7.38 -8.83 18.89
N GLU A 323 6.90 -9.14 20.10
CA GLU A 323 6.33 -8.15 21.00
C GLU A 323 6.67 -8.43 22.47
N GLU A 324 7.06 -7.39 23.20
CA GLU A 324 7.42 -7.47 24.62
C GLU A 324 6.69 -6.39 25.43
N PHE A 325 6.27 -6.70 26.65
CA PHE A 325 5.55 -5.72 27.50
C PHE A 325 6.43 -4.94 28.46
N ASP A 326 7.49 -5.54 28.99
CA ASP A 326 8.38 -4.92 29.99
C ASP A 326 9.69 -4.37 29.38
N GLY A 327 9.90 -4.58 28.08
CA GLY A 327 11.12 -4.17 27.39
C GLY A 327 12.36 -4.98 27.76
N SER A 328 12.21 -6.17 28.34
CA SER A 328 13.36 -7.00 28.70
C SER A 328 13.78 -7.97 27.60
N GLY A 329 12.94 -8.18 26.59
CA GLY A 329 13.20 -9.13 25.52
C GLY A 329 14.28 -8.61 24.58
N TYR A 330 15.24 -9.48 24.29
CA TYR A 330 16.40 -9.15 23.46
C TYR A 330 16.51 -10.11 22.29
N MET A 331 16.75 -9.59 21.10
CA MET A 331 17.00 -10.34 19.88
C MET A 331 18.45 -10.20 19.43
N THR A 332 19.14 -11.33 19.26
CA THR A 332 20.46 -11.40 18.64
C THR A 332 20.37 -12.06 17.27
N ILE A 333 20.90 -11.40 16.25
CA ILE A 333 21.16 -12.00 14.93
C ILE A 333 22.67 -12.02 14.77
N ASN A 334 23.30 -13.18 14.95
CA ASN A 334 24.75 -13.33 14.92
C ASN A 334 25.15 -14.28 13.79
N LYS A 335 26.05 -13.85 12.90
CA LYS A 335 26.58 -14.68 11.80
C LYS A 335 25.45 -15.34 11.00
N SER A 336 24.33 -14.64 10.81
CA SER A 336 23.13 -15.21 10.22
C SER A 336 22.65 -14.38 9.04
N SER A 337 22.14 -15.05 8.01
CA SER A 337 21.51 -14.39 6.87
C SER A 337 20.02 -14.64 6.91
N ILE A 338 19.25 -13.62 6.57
CA ILE A 338 17.79 -13.64 6.63
C ILE A 338 17.25 -13.11 5.31
N ASP A 339 16.40 -13.88 4.65
CA ASP A 339 15.65 -13.51 3.45
C ASP A 339 14.15 -13.63 3.77
N ILE A 340 13.42 -12.53 3.71
CA ILE A 340 11.99 -12.47 4.01
C ILE A 340 11.23 -11.91 2.81
N GLU A 341 10.22 -12.63 2.34
CA GLU A 341 9.17 -12.11 1.48
C GLU A 341 7.82 -12.22 2.21
N SER A 342 7.13 -11.08 2.37
CA SER A 342 5.98 -10.98 3.26
C SER A 342 4.88 -10.06 2.73
N GLY A 343 3.72 -10.13 3.40
CA GLY A 343 2.59 -9.22 3.20
C GLY A 343 2.85 -7.83 3.80
N SER A 344 2.01 -7.39 4.73
CA SER A 344 2.04 -6.02 5.24
C SER A 344 3.31 -5.67 6.01
N PHE A 345 3.91 -6.63 6.73
CA PHE A 345 5.13 -6.40 7.52
C PHE A 345 6.17 -7.49 7.25
N GLY A 346 7.43 -7.11 7.04
CA GLY A 346 8.53 -8.07 6.89
C GLY A 346 9.06 -8.53 8.23
N PHE A 347 9.74 -7.63 8.93
CA PHE A 347 10.35 -7.86 10.22
C PHE A 347 9.89 -6.75 11.16
N LYS A 348 8.93 -7.11 12.01
CA LYS A 348 8.31 -6.22 12.96
C LYS A 348 8.70 -6.60 14.38
N THR A 349 9.11 -5.61 15.17
CA THR A 349 9.28 -5.74 16.61
C THR A 349 8.54 -4.62 17.35
N ASN A 350 8.13 -4.91 18.58
CA ASN A 350 7.58 -3.95 19.53
C ASN A 350 8.21 -4.15 20.93
N ASN A 351 8.92 -3.14 21.44
CA ASN A 351 9.70 -3.17 22.69
C ASN A 351 10.74 -4.30 22.79
N VAL A 352 11.32 -4.72 21.66
CA VAL A 352 12.41 -5.73 21.64
C VAL A 352 13.73 -5.01 21.34
N ASP A 353 14.73 -5.21 22.19
CA ASP A 353 16.09 -4.76 21.91
C ASP A 353 16.73 -5.67 20.85
N ILE A 354 17.29 -5.11 19.78
CA ILE A 354 17.80 -5.85 18.63
C ILE A 354 19.30 -5.62 18.50
N VAL A 355 20.04 -6.72 18.40
CA VAL A 355 21.47 -6.69 18.09
C VAL A 355 21.78 -7.55 16.88
N ILE A 356 22.31 -6.88 15.87
CA ILE A 356 22.72 -7.49 14.62
C ILE A 356 24.25 -7.51 14.59
N GLN A 357 24.83 -8.69 14.58
CA GLN A 357 26.27 -8.88 14.51
C GLN A 357 26.64 -9.59 13.20
N GLY A 358 27.27 -8.82 12.30
CA GLY A 358 27.99 -9.33 11.13
C GLY A 358 29.46 -9.62 11.45
N GLY A 359 30.04 -10.55 10.71
CA GLY A 359 31.47 -10.87 10.74
C GLY A 359 31.88 -11.82 11.86
N ASP A 360 33.15 -11.76 12.27
CA ASP A 360 33.77 -12.62 13.28
C ASP A 360 33.64 -14.13 12.94
N SER A 361 33.56 -14.46 11.65
CA SER A 361 33.37 -15.82 11.18
C SER A 361 34.62 -16.33 10.45
N GLN A 362 34.96 -17.61 10.63
CA GLN A 362 35.93 -18.31 9.77
C GLN A 362 35.29 -18.79 8.45
N ARG A 363 34.17 -18.20 8.02
CA ARG A 363 33.42 -18.72 6.86
C ARG A 363 34.26 -18.59 5.60
N ASN A 364 34.64 -19.75 5.05
CA ASN A 364 35.31 -19.84 3.76
C ASN A 364 34.50 -19.13 2.67
N GLY A 365 34.94 -17.94 2.27
CA GLY A 365 34.49 -17.27 1.05
C GLY A 365 33.19 -16.44 1.14
N HIS A 366 32.50 -16.37 2.27
CA HIS A 366 31.36 -15.45 2.44
C HIS A 366 31.86 -14.08 2.89
N ARG A 367 31.78 -13.11 1.97
CA ARG A 367 32.22 -11.73 2.20
C ARG A 367 31.14 -10.82 2.78
N SER A 368 29.91 -11.32 2.90
CA SER A 368 28.77 -10.50 3.30
C SER A 368 27.72 -11.25 4.11
N ASP A 369 27.33 -10.69 5.25
CA ASP A 369 26.12 -11.05 5.99
C ASP A 369 24.97 -10.20 5.46
N THR A 370 23.78 -10.79 5.28
CA THR A 370 22.66 -10.07 4.64
C THR A 370 21.34 -10.35 5.35
N ILE A 371 20.65 -9.27 5.70
CA ILE A 371 19.24 -9.25 6.11
C ILE A 371 18.49 -8.57 4.96
N ASP A 372 17.86 -9.36 4.10
CA ASP A 372 17.05 -8.89 2.97
C ASP A 372 15.58 -9.11 3.29
N VAL A 373 14.83 -8.01 3.36
CA VAL A 373 13.43 -8.02 3.75
C VAL A 373 12.62 -7.29 2.71
N THR A 374 11.74 -8.04 2.04
CA THR A 374 10.77 -7.54 1.08
C THR A 374 9.36 -7.67 1.65
N ALA A 375 8.61 -6.57 1.67
CA ALA A 375 7.22 -6.55 2.13
C ALA A 375 6.32 -5.73 1.21
N GLU A 376 5.02 -6.02 1.22
CA GLU A 376 4.02 -5.21 0.55
C GLU A 376 4.04 -3.77 1.06
N LYS A 377 4.14 -3.56 2.39
CA LYS A 377 4.15 -2.21 2.97
C LYS A 377 5.40 -1.93 3.79
N TYR A 378 5.55 -2.53 4.96
CA TYR A 378 6.57 -2.14 5.93
C TYR A 378 7.62 -3.25 6.08
N PRO A 379 8.74 -3.21 5.32
CA PRO A 379 9.71 -4.29 5.34
C PRO A 379 10.36 -4.42 6.71
N ILE A 380 10.94 -3.35 7.24
CA ILE A 380 11.55 -3.36 8.57
C ILE A 380 10.88 -2.31 9.43
N TRP A 381 10.31 -2.75 10.55
CA TRP A 381 9.59 -1.92 11.51
C TRP A 381 10.02 -2.28 12.93
N PHE A 382 10.86 -1.47 13.54
CA PHE A 382 11.29 -1.64 14.92
C PHE A 382 10.69 -0.52 15.76
N ALA A 383 9.77 -0.85 16.66
CA ALA A 383 9.10 0.11 17.52
C ALA A 383 9.24 -0.25 18.99
N GLY A 384 9.03 0.73 19.85
CA GLY A 384 8.89 0.55 21.29
C GLY A 384 8.74 1.88 22.01
N ASP A 385 8.53 1.85 23.33
CA ASP A 385 8.50 3.00 24.25
C ASP A 385 9.43 2.70 25.45
N PHE A 386 10.72 3.01 25.34
CA PHE A 386 11.65 2.89 26.47
C PHE A 386 11.98 4.21 27.11
N SER A 387 11.44 4.38 28.31
CA SER A 387 11.82 5.45 29.24
C SER A 387 13.24 5.33 29.85
N SER A 388 14.02 4.28 29.53
CA SER A 388 15.29 3.95 30.20
C SER A 388 16.58 4.31 29.42
N GLY A 389 16.47 4.83 28.19
CA GLY A 389 17.59 5.46 27.47
C GLY A 389 18.60 4.53 26.78
N GLN A 390 18.24 3.29 26.44
CA GLN A 390 19.06 2.40 25.61
C GLN A 390 18.57 2.33 24.14
N PRO A 391 19.46 2.04 23.17
CA PRO A 391 19.07 1.87 21.76
C PRO A 391 18.27 0.59 21.55
N ILE A 392 17.15 0.67 20.83
CA ILE A 392 16.39 -0.51 20.36
C ILE A 392 17.18 -1.30 19.31
N VAL A 393 18.13 -0.67 18.59
CA VAL A 393 18.90 -1.36 17.55
C VAL A 393 20.39 -1.08 17.68
N THR A 394 21.19 -2.12 17.90
CA THR A 394 22.65 -2.05 17.82
C THR A 394 23.17 -2.92 16.68
N ILE A 395 24.02 -2.36 15.82
CA ILE A 395 24.63 -3.08 14.71
C ILE A 395 26.14 -3.18 14.92
N TYR A 396 26.64 -4.40 15.02
CA TYR A 396 28.05 -4.71 15.05
C TYR A 396 28.50 -5.27 13.70
N ASN A 397 29.54 -4.70 13.11
CA ASN A 397 30.22 -5.33 11.97
C ASN A 397 31.70 -5.59 12.28
N ASN A 398 32.04 -6.86 12.39
CA ASN A 398 33.38 -7.34 12.66
C ASN A 398 34.05 -7.85 11.38
N LYS A 399 35.37 -7.97 11.40
CA LYS A 399 36.10 -8.62 10.31
C LYS A 399 35.82 -10.11 10.28
N ASN A 400 35.89 -10.70 9.11
CA ASN A 400 35.97 -12.16 8.98
C ASN A 400 37.42 -12.62 9.09
N TYR A 401 37.61 -13.93 9.21
CA TYR A 401 38.91 -14.56 9.26
C TYR A 401 39.00 -15.63 8.18
N ASP A 402 40.12 -15.69 7.46
CA ASP A 402 40.40 -16.85 6.59
C ASP A 402 40.84 -18.09 7.42
N GLU A 403 41.04 -19.23 6.76
CA GLU A 403 41.48 -20.48 7.43
C GLU A 403 42.82 -20.34 8.20
N SER A 404 43.61 -19.31 7.88
CA SER A 404 44.87 -19.00 8.56
C SER A 404 44.72 -17.94 9.66
N TRP A 405 43.48 -17.60 10.04
CA TRP A 405 43.13 -16.54 10.99
C TRP A 405 43.60 -15.15 10.56
N THR A 406 43.76 -14.94 9.25
CA THR A 406 44.06 -13.61 8.71
C THR A 406 42.76 -12.83 8.58
N GLU A 407 42.74 -11.62 9.13
CA GLU A 407 41.61 -10.70 9.00
C GLU A 407 41.27 -10.44 7.53
N GLN A 408 39.99 -10.58 7.20
CA GLN A 408 39.36 -10.26 5.91
C GLN A 408 38.23 -9.25 6.15
N PRO A 409 38.02 -8.30 5.22
CA PRO A 409 36.92 -7.35 5.34
C PRO A 409 35.56 -8.06 5.29
N ASN A 410 34.57 -7.50 5.97
CA ASN A 410 33.18 -7.97 5.95
C ASN A 410 32.21 -6.86 5.56
N GLU A 411 31.21 -7.20 4.75
CA GLU A 411 30.15 -6.29 4.38
C GLU A 411 28.83 -6.74 5.01
N LEU A 412 28.29 -5.97 5.95
CA LEU A 412 26.95 -6.24 6.51
C LEU A 412 25.91 -5.43 5.73
N ARG A 413 24.96 -6.12 5.09
CA ARG A 413 23.89 -5.51 4.29
C ARG A 413 22.53 -5.71 4.94
N ILE A 414 21.82 -4.62 5.17
CA ILE A 414 20.42 -4.62 5.58
C ILE A 414 19.63 -3.97 4.45
N ILE A 415 18.74 -4.73 3.84
CA ILE A 415 17.99 -4.33 2.65
C ILE A 415 16.51 -4.37 2.99
N ALA A 416 15.84 -3.24 2.86
CA ALA A 416 14.42 -3.08 3.10
C ALA A 416 13.72 -2.68 1.79
N THR A 417 12.99 -3.61 1.18
CA THR A 417 12.30 -3.40 -0.10
C THR A 417 10.79 -3.34 0.11
N SER A 418 10.20 -2.16 -0.09
CA SER A 418 8.76 -1.96 -0.04
C SER A 418 8.15 -1.98 -1.44
N LYS A 419 7.12 -2.82 -1.62
CA LYS A 419 6.38 -2.91 -2.89
C LYS A 419 5.38 -1.77 -3.05
N LEU A 420 4.75 -1.27 -1.97
CA LEU A 420 3.66 -0.29 -2.02
C LEU A 420 3.95 1.07 -1.37
N LEU A 421 5.00 1.20 -0.55
CA LEU A 421 5.32 2.51 0.03
C LEU A 421 5.85 3.47 -1.03
N GLN A 422 5.55 4.74 -0.81
CA GLN A 422 5.94 5.87 -1.63
C GLN A 422 6.65 6.87 -0.71
N PRO A 423 7.96 7.12 -0.88
CA PRO A 423 8.70 7.99 0.02
C PRO A 423 8.14 9.43 0.03
N ASP A 424 7.44 9.85 -1.02
CA ASP A 424 6.81 11.17 -1.12
C ASP A 424 5.45 11.31 -0.42
N LYS A 425 4.82 10.26 0.14
CA LYS A 425 3.47 10.40 0.74
C LYS A 425 3.46 10.56 2.27
N GLY A 426 4.57 10.97 2.87
CA GLY A 426 4.70 11.05 4.32
C GLY A 426 4.51 9.70 5.03
N SER A 427 4.68 8.59 4.30
CA SER A 427 4.71 7.26 4.90
C SER A 427 5.96 7.06 5.73
N GLN A 428 5.98 6.10 6.66
CA GLN A 428 7.25 5.72 7.29
C GLN A 428 8.24 5.20 6.24
N PRO A 429 9.58 5.33 6.47
CA PRO A 429 10.59 4.73 5.62
C PRO A 429 10.47 3.20 5.54
N ALA A 430 11.10 2.58 4.55
CA ALA A 430 11.11 1.13 4.38
C ALA A 430 11.92 0.44 5.50
N PHE A 431 12.94 1.14 6.01
CA PHE A 431 13.63 0.81 7.24
C PHE A 431 13.23 1.83 8.32
N TYR A 432 12.34 1.44 9.23
CA TYR A 432 11.78 2.33 10.23
C TYR A 432 12.14 1.90 11.66
N VAL A 433 12.60 2.87 12.45
CA VAL A 433 12.86 2.75 13.90
C VAL A 433 12.09 3.87 14.61
N GLU A 434 11.13 3.50 15.46
CA GLU A 434 10.25 4.43 16.19
C GLU A 434 10.78 4.72 17.61
N ASP A 435 10.75 5.98 18.02
CA ASP A 435 11.00 6.47 19.39
C ASP A 435 12.36 6.12 20.04
N HIS A 436 13.38 5.70 19.28
CA HIS A 436 14.63 5.16 19.83
C HIS A 436 15.92 5.56 19.10
N SER A 437 17.06 5.36 19.79
CA SER A 437 18.39 5.45 19.21
C SER A 437 18.79 4.14 18.51
N MET A 438 19.54 4.28 17.42
CA MET A 438 20.22 3.20 16.73
C MET A 438 21.71 3.49 16.79
N SER A 439 22.53 2.49 17.14
CA SER A 439 23.98 2.60 17.07
C SER A 439 24.53 1.58 16.08
N ALA A 440 25.62 1.96 15.42
CA ALA A 440 26.49 1.00 14.77
C ALA A 440 27.87 1.08 15.40
N GLU A 441 28.54 -0.04 15.58
CA GLU A 441 29.90 -0.11 16.13
C GLU A 441 30.69 -1.15 15.32
N GLY A 442 31.99 -0.91 15.08
CA GLY A 442 32.77 -1.84 14.26
C GLY A 442 34.19 -1.42 13.96
N SER A 443 34.99 -2.38 13.49
CA SER A 443 36.44 -2.28 13.30
C SER A 443 36.91 -1.62 11.99
N GLN A 444 36.14 -0.65 11.49
CA GLN A 444 36.29 0.03 10.19
C GLN A 444 35.74 -0.69 8.94
N GLU A 445 34.69 -1.50 9.09
CA GLU A 445 34.10 -2.30 7.98
C GLU A 445 32.75 -1.74 7.48
N GLU A 446 32.38 -2.02 6.22
CA GLU A 446 31.21 -1.41 5.55
C GLU A 446 29.86 -1.98 6.07
N VAL A 447 29.07 -1.13 6.74
CA VAL A 447 27.64 -1.40 7.00
C VAL A 447 26.81 -0.67 5.95
N LYS A 448 25.92 -1.40 5.26
CA LYS A 448 25.04 -0.86 4.23
C LYS A 448 23.58 -1.03 4.63
N ILE A 449 22.88 0.08 4.77
CA ILE A 449 21.42 0.12 4.91
C ILE A 449 20.87 0.57 3.56
N ILE A 450 20.01 -0.24 2.95
CA ILE A 450 19.48 0.01 1.61
C ILE A 450 17.95 -0.02 1.68
N GLU A 451 17.32 1.10 1.37
CA GLU A 451 15.88 1.19 1.20
C GLU A 451 15.54 1.16 -0.29
N ASN A 452 14.65 0.24 -0.70
CA ASN A 452 14.15 0.16 -2.06
C ASN A 452 12.64 0.40 -2.09
N TYR A 453 12.19 1.25 -3.00
CA TYR A 453 10.77 1.54 -3.23
C TYR A 453 10.41 1.14 -4.66
N GLU A 454 9.62 0.08 -4.81
CA GLU A 454 9.20 -0.40 -6.14
C GLU A 454 8.02 0.37 -6.71
N THR A 455 7.18 0.94 -5.82
CA THR A 455 6.12 1.84 -6.24
C THR A 455 6.71 3.19 -6.65
N LYS A 456 6.32 3.63 -7.84
CA LYS A 456 6.72 4.92 -8.40
C LYS A 456 6.28 6.05 -7.47
N VAL A 457 7.16 7.01 -7.23
CA VAL A 457 6.85 8.26 -6.54
C VAL A 457 5.66 8.93 -7.23
N SER A 458 4.69 9.42 -6.44
CA SER A 458 3.45 9.97 -6.97
C SER A 458 3.63 11.37 -7.56
N GLU A 459 4.49 12.17 -6.94
CA GLU A 459 4.86 13.49 -7.43
C GLU A 459 6.04 13.38 -8.42
N PRO A 460 5.91 13.91 -9.64
CA PRO A 460 7.01 13.95 -10.60
C PRO A 460 8.02 15.03 -10.24
N PHE A 461 9.22 14.95 -10.82
CA PHE A 461 10.28 15.95 -10.61
C PHE A 461 10.38 16.90 -11.82
N ASN A 462 10.49 18.21 -11.55
CA ASN A 462 10.40 19.29 -12.54
C ASN A 462 11.69 19.38 -13.40
N ALA A 463 11.69 20.09 -14.53
CA ALA A 463 12.89 20.37 -15.31
C ALA A 463 13.26 21.89 -15.43
N ALA A 464 12.46 22.84 -14.91
CA ALA A 464 12.77 24.29 -14.98
C ALA A 464 11.94 25.17 -13.99
N PRO A 465 12.29 26.47 -13.75
CA PRO A 465 12.10 27.06 -12.42
C PRO A 465 10.92 28.02 -12.23
N THR A 466 10.58 28.18 -10.95
CA THR A 466 9.95 29.33 -10.27
C THR A 466 8.44 29.29 -9.98
N THR A 467 8.04 28.40 -9.08
CA THR A 467 7.36 28.81 -7.84
C THR A 467 7.53 27.72 -6.78
N PRO A 468 7.85 28.05 -5.52
CA PRO A 468 7.83 27.06 -4.45
C PRO A 468 6.38 26.61 -4.23
N TYR A 469 6.12 25.31 -4.36
CA TYR A 469 4.88 24.73 -3.85
C TYR A 469 4.87 25.00 -2.35
N SER A 470 3.86 25.70 -1.88
CA SER A 470 3.78 26.13 -0.49
C SER A 470 3.54 24.95 0.43
N THR A 471 4.47 24.75 1.36
CA THR A 471 4.25 24.33 2.76
C THR A 471 3.20 23.23 2.99
N ALA A 472 3.48 22.00 2.57
CA ALA A 472 3.06 20.82 3.31
C ALA A 472 4.36 20.14 3.78
N ALA A 473 4.66 20.27 5.07
CA ALA A 473 5.97 19.96 5.66
C ALA A 473 6.20 18.46 5.94
N ASP A 474 5.57 17.56 5.16
CA ASP A 474 5.44 16.15 5.53
C ASP A 474 5.94 15.16 4.46
N PHE A 475 6.70 15.62 3.46
CA PHE A 475 7.29 14.73 2.45
C PHE A 475 8.60 14.09 2.99
N ASN A 476 8.81 12.78 2.84
CA ASN A 476 10.09 12.20 3.30
C ASN A 476 11.28 12.62 2.43
N ILE A 477 11.08 13.16 1.23
CA ILE A 477 12.18 13.63 0.37
C ILE A 477 12.99 14.72 1.09
N GLU A 478 12.33 15.60 1.85
CA GLU A 478 12.97 16.61 2.71
C GLU A 478 13.91 15.99 3.76
N LYS A 479 13.57 14.79 4.29
CA LYS A 479 14.43 14.06 5.23
C LYS A 479 15.75 13.61 4.60
N TYR A 480 15.80 13.50 3.28
CA TYR A 480 16.97 13.07 2.51
C TYR A 480 17.72 14.25 1.86
N ALA A 481 17.52 15.48 2.36
CA ALA A 481 18.09 16.71 1.77
C ALA A 481 19.62 16.75 1.69
N ASN A 482 20.31 16.02 2.56
CA ASN A 482 21.77 16.01 2.61
C ASN A 482 22.38 14.73 1.99
N TYR A 483 21.62 13.99 1.16
CA TYR A 483 22.14 12.84 0.41
C TYR A 483 22.73 13.30 -0.92
N GLU A 484 23.76 12.61 -1.39
CA GLU A 484 24.26 12.73 -2.74
C GLU A 484 23.35 11.93 -3.68
N TRP A 485 22.71 12.62 -4.62
CA TRP A 485 21.78 12.00 -5.55
C TRP A 485 22.46 11.66 -6.88
N SER A 486 22.15 10.48 -7.39
CA SER A 486 22.49 10.05 -8.75
C SER A 486 21.25 9.48 -9.42
N ALA A 487 21.10 9.69 -10.72
CA ALA A 487 19.97 9.17 -11.47
C ALA A 487 20.44 8.52 -12.77
N VAL A 488 19.71 7.48 -13.17
CA VAL A 488 19.86 6.82 -14.46
C VAL A 488 18.50 6.67 -15.10
N ARG A 489 18.44 6.81 -16.43
CA ARG A 489 17.20 6.58 -17.18
C ARG A 489 16.79 5.12 -17.05
N THR A 490 15.49 4.84 -16.89
CA THR A 490 15.01 3.45 -16.82
C THR A 490 15.01 2.74 -18.18
N ASP A 491 15.03 3.48 -19.29
CA ASP A 491 14.97 2.95 -20.65
C ASP A 491 16.35 2.54 -21.22
N THR A 492 17.40 3.28 -20.87
CA THR A 492 18.73 3.18 -21.48
C THR A 492 19.85 3.01 -20.46
N SER A 493 19.56 3.15 -19.16
CA SER A 493 20.54 3.16 -18.07
C SER A 493 21.63 4.24 -18.18
N ASN A 494 21.45 5.23 -19.06
CA ASN A 494 22.35 6.36 -19.17
C ASN A 494 22.23 7.27 -17.95
N ALA A 495 23.36 7.80 -17.48
CA ALA A 495 23.40 8.73 -16.36
C ALA A 495 22.68 10.05 -16.70
N ILE A 496 21.93 10.57 -15.73
CA ILE A 496 21.21 11.83 -15.79
C ILE A 496 21.85 12.79 -14.78
N ILE A 497 22.05 14.05 -15.18
CA ILE A 497 22.46 15.11 -14.26
C ILE A 497 21.23 15.62 -13.51
N VAL A 498 21.28 15.59 -12.18
CA VAL A 498 20.20 16.08 -11.32
C VAL A 498 20.68 17.34 -10.59
N ASP A 499 19.89 18.41 -10.64
CA ASP A 499 20.06 19.60 -9.82
C ASP A 499 19.53 19.33 -8.41
N THR A 500 20.45 19.18 -7.46
CA THR A 500 20.17 18.89 -6.06
C THR A 500 19.93 20.14 -5.22
N THR A 501 20.09 21.35 -5.77
CA THR A 501 19.90 22.60 -5.02
C THR A 501 18.45 22.83 -4.58
N GLN A 502 17.51 22.05 -5.12
CA GLN A 502 16.07 22.18 -4.90
C GLN A 502 15.50 21.17 -3.91
N VAL A 503 16.30 20.25 -3.35
CA VAL A 503 15.79 19.17 -2.47
C VAL A 503 15.08 19.73 -1.22
N ALA A 504 15.59 20.83 -0.66
CA ALA A 504 14.97 21.54 0.46
C ALA A 504 13.58 22.14 0.15
N GLN A 505 13.14 22.10 -1.11
CA GLN A 505 11.80 22.50 -1.55
C GLN A 505 10.97 21.28 -1.99
N ASN A 506 11.38 20.06 -1.62
CA ASN A 506 10.86 18.78 -2.13
C ASN A 506 10.88 18.68 -3.66
N LYS A 507 11.88 19.30 -4.29
CA LYS A 507 12.01 19.32 -5.75
C LYS A 507 13.37 18.77 -6.15
N LEU A 508 13.36 17.89 -7.14
CA LEU A 508 14.55 17.54 -7.90
C LEU A 508 14.30 17.99 -9.33
N SER A 509 15.35 18.40 -10.05
CA SER A 509 15.18 18.72 -11.46
C SER A 509 16.30 18.25 -12.36
N THR A 510 16.01 17.99 -13.62
CA THR A 510 17.02 17.63 -14.62
C THR A 510 16.83 18.37 -15.94
N PRO A 511 17.92 18.72 -16.65
CA PRO A 511 17.85 19.28 -17.98
C PRO A 511 17.59 18.24 -19.09
N ASP A 512 17.62 16.93 -18.80
CA ASP A 512 17.31 15.88 -19.81
C ASP A 512 15.80 15.83 -20.06
N THR A 513 15.37 16.11 -21.29
CA THR A 513 13.94 16.16 -21.66
C THR A 513 13.45 14.90 -22.37
N ASP A 514 14.29 13.89 -22.54
CA ASP A 514 14.03 12.78 -23.46
C ASP A 514 13.66 11.47 -22.75
N TYR A 515 13.36 11.50 -21.45
CA TYR A 515 12.94 10.34 -20.67
C TYR A 515 11.62 10.59 -19.93
N ASN A 516 10.90 9.51 -19.63
CA ASN A 516 9.65 9.54 -18.85
C ASN A 516 9.86 9.14 -17.39
N GLU A 517 10.76 8.19 -17.13
CA GLU A 517 11.05 7.63 -15.80
C GLU A 517 12.56 7.48 -15.56
N ALA A 518 12.98 7.68 -14.32
CA ALA A 518 14.37 7.52 -13.88
C ALA A 518 14.42 6.68 -12.60
N LYS A 519 15.47 5.85 -12.47
CA LYS A 519 15.86 5.28 -11.18
C LYS A 519 16.73 6.32 -10.49
N LEU A 520 16.30 6.74 -9.33
CA LEU A 520 16.95 7.74 -8.51
C LEU A 520 17.53 7.03 -7.28
N THR A 521 18.83 7.24 -7.06
CA THR A 521 19.59 6.66 -5.97
C THR A 521 20.21 7.77 -5.13
N ALA A 522 19.73 7.92 -3.89
CA ALA A 522 20.34 8.78 -2.87
C ALA A 522 21.37 7.96 -2.11
N ARG A 523 22.56 8.51 -1.91
CA ARG A 523 23.62 7.90 -1.11
C ARG A 523 24.17 8.89 -0.12
N ARG A 524 24.50 8.40 1.06
CA ARG A 524 25.25 9.18 2.01
C ARG A 524 26.25 8.31 2.75
N LEU A 525 27.46 8.85 2.84
CA LEU A 525 28.49 8.41 3.78
C LEU A 525 28.43 9.39 4.97
N ASN A 526 28.31 8.84 6.18
CA ASN A 526 28.39 9.56 7.45
C ASN A 526 27.14 10.39 7.80
N HIS A 527 26.37 9.92 8.79
CA HIS A 527 25.27 10.67 9.37
C HIS A 527 25.81 11.76 10.31
N LYS A 528 25.39 13.02 10.11
CA LYS A 528 25.68 14.11 11.06
C LYS A 528 24.63 14.08 12.16
N THR A 529 25.04 14.41 13.38
CA THR A 529 24.30 14.33 14.65
C THR A 529 22.96 15.10 14.74
N GLU A 530 22.52 15.81 13.70
CA GLU A 530 21.29 16.64 13.74
C GLU A 530 20.23 16.24 12.70
N GLU A 531 20.37 15.07 12.06
CA GLU A 531 19.47 14.66 10.96
C GLU A 531 18.38 13.67 11.38
N ARG A 532 17.14 14.14 11.28
CA ARG A 532 15.87 13.56 11.75
C ARG A 532 15.36 12.33 10.97
N ILE A 533 16.25 11.41 10.57
CA ILE A 533 15.82 10.04 10.23
C ILE A 533 15.84 9.17 11.51
N PHE A 534 16.63 9.60 12.49
CA PHE A 534 16.75 9.04 13.82
C PHE A 534 16.25 10.11 14.80
N THR A 535 15.18 9.84 15.54
CA THR A 535 14.78 10.68 16.67
C THR A 535 15.71 10.37 17.84
N ASP A 536 16.63 11.27 18.17
CA ASP A 536 17.21 11.32 19.52
C ASP A 536 17.21 12.78 20.00
N GLU A 537 16.98 12.97 21.31
CA GLU A 537 17.10 14.25 22.01
C GLU A 537 18.51 14.45 22.62
N ASP A 538 19.42 13.47 22.45
CA ASP A 538 20.62 13.28 23.27
C ASP A 538 21.96 13.33 22.51
N ASN A 539 21.94 13.63 21.21
CA ASN A 539 23.12 13.97 20.41
C ASN A 539 24.19 12.86 20.45
N ILE A 540 23.78 11.61 20.20
CA ILE A 540 24.70 10.45 20.23
C ILE A 540 25.65 10.51 19.02
N VAL A 541 26.93 10.27 19.30
CA VAL A 541 28.01 10.26 18.32
C VAL A 541 27.83 9.09 17.37
N ASN A 542 27.43 9.39 16.13
CA ASN A 542 27.28 8.42 15.05
C ASN A 542 28.66 8.02 14.50
N PRO A 543 29.00 6.72 14.33
CA PRO A 543 30.25 6.32 13.72
C PRO A 543 30.34 6.77 12.25
N ASP A 544 31.53 7.21 11.85
CA ASP A 544 31.85 7.79 10.54
C ASP A 544 31.78 6.82 9.32
N MET A 545 30.92 5.77 9.31
CA MET A 545 31.12 4.60 8.42
C MET A 545 29.87 3.86 7.87
N ILE A 546 28.63 4.29 8.13
CA ILE A 546 27.43 3.67 7.52
C ILE A 546 27.21 4.26 6.12
N LEU A 547 27.04 3.39 5.11
CA LEU A 547 26.47 3.78 3.82
C LEU A 547 24.96 3.56 3.87
N HIS A 548 24.20 4.65 3.78
CA HIS A 548 22.75 4.58 3.56
C HIS A 548 22.45 4.87 2.11
N GLU A 549 21.77 3.93 1.45
CA GLU A 549 21.30 4.05 0.07
C GLU A 549 19.77 4.01 0.04
N ILE A 550 19.18 4.88 -0.77
CA ILE A 550 17.74 4.90 -1.03
C ILE A 550 17.53 4.83 -2.53
N ASN A 551 16.77 3.85 -2.99
CA ASN A 551 16.45 3.60 -4.38
C ASN A 551 14.96 3.78 -4.63
N MET A 552 14.61 4.65 -5.57
CA MET A 552 13.21 4.91 -5.94
C MET A 552 13.04 5.10 -7.45
N ILE A 553 11.81 4.94 -7.93
CA ILE A 553 11.44 5.21 -9.32
C ILE A 553 10.63 6.49 -9.37
N VAL A 554 11.11 7.47 -10.13
CA VAL A 554 10.51 8.80 -10.28
C VAL A 554 10.09 9.06 -11.71
N ARG A 555 9.07 9.91 -11.90
CA ARG A 555 8.60 10.37 -13.22
C ARG A 555 9.03 11.80 -13.49
N ARG A 556 9.30 12.10 -14.76
CA ARG A 556 9.50 13.48 -15.19
C ARG A 556 8.16 14.23 -15.19
N GLU A 557 8.16 15.48 -14.73
CA GLU A 557 6.99 16.37 -14.82
C GLU A 557 6.72 16.76 -16.28
N GLN A 558 5.46 16.73 -16.68
CA GLN A 558 5.07 17.14 -18.03
C GLN A 558 5.20 18.66 -18.18
N GLN A 559 5.86 19.09 -19.24
CA GLN A 559 6.06 20.50 -19.55
C GLN A 559 5.33 20.91 -20.81
N TYR A 560 4.97 22.19 -20.87
CA TYR A 560 4.15 22.80 -21.90
C TYR A 560 4.82 24.06 -22.45
N THR A 561 4.49 24.40 -23.69
CA THR A 561 5.07 25.52 -24.42
C THR A 561 4.07 26.66 -24.60
N VAL A 562 4.61 27.86 -24.76
CA VAL A 562 3.85 29.06 -25.14
C VAL A 562 4.35 29.52 -26.50
N THR A 563 3.43 29.73 -27.44
CA THR A 563 3.74 30.21 -28.78
C THR A 563 2.91 31.44 -29.14
N TYR A 564 3.48 32.34 -29.94
CA TYR A 564 2.79 33.55 -30.40
C TYR A 564 2.56 33.48 -31.91
N ASP A 565 1.36 33.84 -32.33
CA ASP A 565 0.97 33.98 -33.72
C ASP A 565 0.60 35.45 -34.01
N SER A 566 1.43 36.13 -34.80
CA SER A 566 1.25 37.54 -35.18
C SER A 566 0.01 37.81 -36.05
N ASN A 567 -0.71 36.77 -36.48
CA ASN A 567 -2.01 36.86 -37.15
C ASN A 567 -2.01 37.82 -38.36
N GLY A 568 -1.10 37.57 -39.30
CA GLY A 568 -0.99 38.33 -40.55
C GLY A 568 -0.58 39.79 -40.36
N ALA A 569 0.27 40.10 -39.37
CA ALA A 569 0.96 41.38 -39.28
C ALA A 569 1.78 41.67 -40.55
N ASP A 570 1.90 42.95 -40.92
CA ASP A 570 2.62 43.39 -42.12
C ASP A 570 4.12 43.66 -41.85
N GLY A 571 4.50 43.76 -40.57
CA GLY A 571 5.88 43.98 -40.13
C GLY A 571 6.07 43.85 -38.62
N GLY A 572 7.32 43.92 -38.17
CA GLY A 572 7.74 43.71 -36.77
C GLY A 572 8.20 42.27 -36.50
N THR A 573 8.46 41.96 -35.23
CA THR A 573 9.00 40.68 -34.77
C THR A 573 8.01 39.95 -33.87
N THR A 574 7.58 38.75 -34.27
CA THR A 574 6.75 37.88 -33.40
C THR A 574 7.51 37.56 -32.12
N PRO A 575 6.92 37.74 -30.92
CA PRO A 575 7.54 37.32 -29.68
C PRO A 575 7.90 35.83 -29.71
N ASN A 576 9.11 35.51 -29.24
CA ASN A 576 9.56 34.14 -29.09
C ASN A 576 9.69 33.83 -27.60
N ASP A 577 8.92 32.85 -27.13
CA ASP A 577 9.05 32.31 -25.80
C ASP A 577 9.64 30.90 -25.91
N SER A 578 10.87 30.75 -25.42
CA SER A 578 11.58 29.47 -25.41
C SER A 578 11.53 28.78 -24.05
N ALA A 579 10.77 29.33 -23.09
CA ALA A 579 10.59 28.71 -21.79
C ALA A 579 9.66 27.49 -21.91
N LEU A 580 9.89 26.53 -21.01
CA LEU A 580 9.00 25.40 -20.77
C LEU A 580 8.31 25.65 -19.43
N TYR A 581 7.00 25.46 -19.42
CA TYR A 581 6.13 25.74 -18.29
C TYR A 581 5.53 24.45 -17.74
N SER A 582 5.50 24.33 -16.43
CA SER A 582 4.79 23.29 -15.69
C SER A 582 3.36 23.75 -15.43
N GLN A 583 2.45 22.83 -15.09
CA GLN A 583 1.09 23.22 -14.73
C GLN A 583 1.12 24.22 -13.54
N GLY A 584 0.42 25.35 -13.68
CA GLY A 584 0.36 26.39 -12.67
C GLY A 584 1.45 27.46 -12.76
N ASP A 585 2.51 27.26 -13.56
CA ASP A 585 3.54 28.29 -13.76
C ASP A 585 2.92 29.57 -14.35
N ILE A 586 3.42 30.72 -13.89
CA ILE A 586 2.93 32.02 -14.34
C ILE A 586 3.72 32.49 -15.57
N VAL A 587 3.08 32.43 -16.73
CA VAL A 587 3.55 32.99 -17.99
C VAL A 587 3.33 34.50 -17.99
N ASN A 588 4.40 35.28 -18.15
CA ASN A 588 4.29 36.72 -18.40
C ASN A 588 4.00 36.94 -19.89
N VAL A 589 2.75 37.22 -20.25
CA VAL A 589 2.34 37.36 -21.65
C VAL A 589 3.02 38.58 -22.27
N ALA A 590 3.66 38.40 -23.43
CA ALA A 590 4.44 39.44 -24.09
C ALA A 590 3.56 40.63 -24.53
N PRO A 591 4.03 41.89 -24.41
CA PRO A 591 3.34 43.03 -24.99
C PRO A 591 3.41 42.99 -26.53
N GLN A 592 2.71 43.91 -27.22
CA GLN A 592 2.71 44.01 -28.68
C GLN A 592 4.12 44.09 -29.30
N GLY A 593 5.05 44.80 -28.66
CA GLY A 593 6.38 45.05 -29.21
C GLY A 593 6.34 46.00 -30.42
N ASP A 594 7.03 45.62 -31.49
CA ASP A 594 7.13 46.37 -32.76
C ASP A 594 6.20 45.84 -33.86
N LEU A 595 5.32 44.88 -33.53
CA LEU A 595 4.35 44.35 -34.48
C LEU A 595 3.43 45.44 -35.01
N VAL A 596 3.28 45.50 -36.33
CA VAL A 596 2.42 46.45 -37.02
C VAL A 596 1.58 45.77 -38.10
N LYS A 597 0.36 46.27 -38.28
CA LYS A 597 -0.54 45.91 -39.38
C LYS A 597 -1.13 47.19 -39.95
N SER A 598 -0.99 47.39 -41.26
CA SER A 598 -1.37 48.62 -41.94
C SER A 598 -2.85 48.91 -41.73
N ASP A 599 -3.19 50.17 -41.45
CA ASP A 599 -4.55 50.65 -41.20
C ASP A 599 -5.28 49.93 -40.03
N HIS A 600 -4.54 49.29 -39.10
CA HIS A 600 -5.09 48.61 -37.93
C HIS A 600 -4.30 48.91 -36.64
N LYS A 601 -4.99 48.85 -35.50
CA LYS A 601 -4.44 48.90 -34.14
C LYS A 601 -4.45 47.51 -33.51
N PHE A 602 -3.40 47.18 -32.77
CA PHE A 602 -3.32 45.94 -31.99
C PHE A 602 -4.24 45.99 -30.77
N VAL A 603 -5.07 44.97 -30.57
CA VAL A 603 -6.05 44.91 -29.48
C VAL A 603 -5.82 43.74 -28.50
N GLY A 604 -4.60 43.23 -28.44
CA GLY A 604 -4.18 42.19 -27.49
C GLY A 604 -3.98 40.81 -28.12
N TRP A 605 -3.64 39.84 -27.27
CA TRP A 605 -3.40 38.44 -27.63
C TRP A 605 -4.57 37.56 -27.18
N LEU A 606 -5.18 36.84 -28.13
CA LEU A 606 -6.21 35.83 -27.84
C LEU A 606 -5.55 34.52 -27.44
N ASN A 607 -5.88 34.01 -26.26
CA ASN A 607 -5.39 32.73 -25.76
C ASN A 607 -6.25 31.57 -26.32
N SER A 608 -5.59 30.55 -26.88
CA SER A 608 -6.25 29.39 -27.51
C SER A 608 -6.99 28.46 -26.53
N VAL A 609 -6.66 28.50 -25.25
CA VAL A 609 -7.19 27.61 -24.20
C VAL A 609 -8.35 28.28 -23.47
N ASP A 610 -8.16 29.50 -22.93
CA ASP A 610 -9.19 30.17 -22.13
C ASP A 610 -10.07 31.18 -22.92
N GLY A 611 -9.70 31.50 -24.16
CA GLY A 611 -10.42 32.43 -25.03
C GLY A 611 -10.38 33.90 -24.61
N GLN A 612 -9.55 34.28 -23.63
CA GLN A 612 -9.42 35.66 -23.14
C GLN A 612 -8.37 36.46 -23.93
N ILE A 613 -8.49 37.79 -23.84
CA ILE A 613 -7.55 38.75 -24.42
C ILE A 613 -6.58 39.26 -23.37
N TYR A 614 -5.28 39.09 -23.64
CA TYR A 614 -4.18 39.55 -22.80
C TYR A 614 -3.48 40.77 -23.43
N GLN A 615 -2.89 41.64 -22.60
CA GLN A 615 -2.06 42.78 -23.04
C GLN A 615 -2.75 43.75 -24.03
N ASN A 616 -4.03 44.12 -23.79
CA ASN A 616 -4.73 45.09 -24.64
C ASN A 616 -4.33 46.53 -24.27
N PRO A 617 -3.72 47.31 -25.17
CA PRO A 617 -3.24 48.66 -24.87
C PRO A 617 -4.35 49.69 -24.63
N PHE A 618 -5.58 49.40 -25.05
CA PHE A 618 -6.75 50.29 -24.91
C PHE A 618 -7.57 49.99 -23.65
N LEU A 619 -7.30 48.88 -22.96
CA LEU A 619 -8.03 48.43 -21.78
C LEU A 619 -7.05 48.19 -20.62
N PRO A 620 -6.84 49.17 -19.73
CA PRO A 620 -5.85 49.08 -18.65
C PRO A 620 -6.05 47.92 -17.66
N SER A 621 -7.23 47.30 -17.64
CA SER A 621 -7.59 46.18 -16.76
C SER A 621 -7.41 44.80 -17.39
N THR A 622 -6.87 44.67 -18.61
CA THR A 622 -6.63 43.33 -19.19
C THR A 622 -5.49 42.60 -18.49
N PRO A 623 -5.61 41.27 -18.33
CA PRO A 623 -4.57 40.47 -17.70
C PRO A 623 -3.26 40.51 -18.51
N THR A 624 -2.15 40.51 -17.79
CA THR A 624 -0.78 40.50 -18.34
C THR A 624 -0.04 39.20 -18.06
N THR A 625 -0.65 38.30 -17.30
CA THR A 625 -0.07 37.03 -16.85
C THR A 625 -1.07 35.90 -17.01
N TYR A 626 -0.62 34.75 -17.48
CA TYR A 626 -1.42 33.54 -17.67
C TYR A 626 -0.87 32.42 -16.79
N ALA A 627 -1.74 31.69 -16.09
CA ALA A 627 -1.33 30.51 -15.32
C ALA A 627 -1.42 29.27 -16.23
N MET A 628 -0.31 28.54 -16.38
CA MET A 628 -0.21 27.46 -17.35
C MET A 628 -1.17 26.29 -17.03
N GLY A 629 -1.87 25.81 -18.06
CA GLY A 629 -2.76 24.65 -17.99
C GLY A 629 -2.01 23.32 -18.14
N GLN A 630 -2.74 22.28 -18.58
CA GLN A 630 -2.19 20.95 -18.87
C GLN A 630 -1.97 20.70 -20.38
N GLU A 631 -1.80 21.76 -21.17
CA GLU A 631 -1.60 21.70 -22.62
C GLU A 631 -0.84 22.93 -23.14
N ASP A 632 -0.25 22.81 -24.34
CA ASP A 632 0.44 23.91 -25.03
C ASP A 632 -0.52 25.07 -25.36
N VAL A 633 -0.04 26.31 -25.26
CA VAL A 633 -0.86 27.53 -25.46
C VAL A 633 -0.36 28.34 -26.64
N VAL A 634 -1.30 28.80 -27.46
CA VAL A 634 -1.05 29.75 -28.56
C VAL A 634 -1.72 31.08 -28.23
N PHE A 635 -0.95 32.15 -28.28
CA PHE A 635 -1.43 33.54 -28.19
C PHE A 635 -1.49 34.16 -29.60
N THR A 636 -2.70 34.42 -30.10
CA THR A 636 -2.92 34.96 -31.45
C THR A 636 -3.26 36.45 -31.43
N ALA A 637 -2.47 37.28 -32.12
CA ALA A 637 -2.65 38.73 -32.16
C ALA A 637 -4.03 39.12 -32.72
N GLN A 638 -4.69 40.10 -32.10
CA GLN A 638 -5.95 40.65 -32.57
C GLN A 638 -5.77 42.08 -33.08
N TRP A 639 -6.46 42.44 -34.17
CA TRP A 639 -6.28 43.71 -34.88
C TRP A 639 -7.62 44.41 -35.16
N GLN A 640 -7.67 45.74 -34.99
CA GLN A 640 -8.86 46.58 -35.22
C GLN A 640 -8.58 47.72 -36.22
N PRO A 641 -9.41 47.95 -37.26
CA PRO A 641 -9.16 49.00 -38.26
C PRO A 641 -9.15 50.45 -37.72
N ASP A 642 -8.29 51.31 -38.28
CA ASP A 642 -8.15 52.73 -37.95
C ASP A 642 -9.32 53.61 -38.43
N SER A 643 -10.08 53.16 -39.43
CA SER A 643 -11.08 53.97 -40.15
C SER A 643 -12.42 54.18 -39.44
N ILE A 644 -12.52 53.84 -38.14
CA ILE A 644 -13.78 53.92 -37.40
C ILE A 644 -13.94 55.34 -36.83
N VAL A 645 -14.88 56.12 -37.40
CA VAL A 645 -15.38 57.36 -36.80
C VAL A 645 -16.15 57.01 -35.53
N GLU A 646 -15.82 57.65 -34.41
CA GLU A 646 -16.54 57.51 -33.14
C GLU A 646 -17.93 58.15 -33.23
N GLU A 647 -18.99 57.34 -33.30
CA GLU A 647 -20.36 57.79 -33.51
C GLU A 647 -21.34 56.94 -32.69
N LEU A 648 -22.43 57.56 -32.23
CA LEU A 648 -23.61 56.87 -31.73
C LEU A 648 -24.75 57.12 -32.70
N GLU A 649 -25.07 56.11 -33.51
CA GLU A 649 -26.03 56.21 -34.60
C GLU A 649 -27.24 55.31 -34.33
N LEU A 650 -28.45 55.84 -34.53
CA LEU A 650 -29.68 55.06 -34.54
C LEU A 650 -29.90 54.50 -35.94
N LEU A 651 -29.90 53.17 -36.06
CA LEU A 651 -30.14 52.46 -37.31
C LEU A 651 -31.65 52.29 -37.52
N THR A 652 -32.19 53.06 -38.46
CA THR A 652 -33.63 53.11 -38.75
C THR A 652 -34.01 52.52 -40.12
N ALA A 653 -33.03 52.11 -40.92
CA ALA A 653 -33.23 51.67 -42.30
C ALA A 653 -34.15 50.44 -42.48
N LYS A 654 -34.35 49.66 -41.41
CA LYS A 654 -35.19 48.47 -41.39
C LYS A 654 -36.49 48.66 -40.60
N ILE A 655 -36.84 49.90 -40.22
CA ILE A 655 -38.12 50.22 -39.60
C ILE A 655 -39.18 50.35 -40.71
N PRO A 656 -40.30 49.63 -40.64
CA PRO A 656 -41.39 49.75 -41.62
C PRO A 656 -41.98 51.16 -41.63
N ASP A 657 -42.21 51.70 -42.82
CA ASP A 657 -42.74 53.04 -43.04
C ASP A 657 -44.28 53.13 -42.88
N GLN A 658 -45.00 52.01 -43.07
CA GLN A 658 -46.44 51.92 -42.87
C GLN A 658 -46.88 50.56 -42.31
N LEU A 659 -47.57 50.56 -41.17
CA LEU A 659 -48.19 49.37 -40.60
C LEU A 659 -49.64 49.23 -41.09
N LYS A 660 -49.92 48.28 -41.98
CA LYS A 660 -51.25 48.08 -42.55
C LYS A 660 -52.01 47.00 -41.79
N PHE A 661 -52.98 47.41 -40.98
CA PHE A 661 -53.85 46.50 -40.25
C PHE A 661 -55.10 46.05 -41.02
N GLY A 662 -55.29 46.52 -42.26
CA GLY A 662 -56.38 46.09 -43.16
C GLY A 662 -57.72 46.81 -42.95
N THR A 663 -58.74 46.38 -43.70
CA THR A 663 -60.12 46.90 -43.62
C THR A 663 -61.04 45.85 -42.98
N HIS A 664 -61.74 46.23 -41.91
CA HIS A 664 -62.56 45.32 -41.11
C HIS A 664 -64.01 45.78 -41.01
N LYS A 665 -64.93 44.82 -40.92
CA LYS A 665 -66.32 45.13 -40.56
C LYS A 665 -66.35 45.56 -39.10
N ILE A 666 -67.15 46.57 -38.78
CA ILE A 666 -67.37 46.99 -37.39
C ILE A 666 -68.03 45.84 -36.63
N GLU A 667 -67.34 45.35 -35.61
CA GLU A 667 -67.79 44.32 -34.69
C GLU A 667 -67.71 44.84 -33.25
N ASN A 668 -68.76 44.63 -32.47
CA ASN A 668 -68.86 45.12 -31.09
C ASN A 668 -69.16 44.01 -30.08
N SER A 669 -69.26 42.75 -30.52
CA SER A 669 -69.56 41.62 -29.62
C SER A 669 -68.34 41.05 -28.88
N ALA A 670 -67.11 41.34 -29.34
CA ALA A 670 -65.88 40.81 -28.77
C ALA A 670 -64.66 41.67 -29.16
N ASP A 671 -63.59 41.57 -28.37
CA ASP A 671 -62.31 42.16 -28.70
C ASP A 671 -61.70 41.50 -29.94
N ARG A 672 -61.02 42.29 -30.76
CA ARG A 672 -60.38 41.84 -32.01
C ARG A 672 -58.89 42.12 -32.00
N SER A 673 -58.16 41.22 -32.65
CA SER A 673 -56.72 41.29 -32.83
C SER A 673 -56.41 41.35 -34.31
N TYR A 674 -55.65 42.36 -34.72
CA TYR A 674 -55.21 42.57 -36.09
C TYR A 674 -53.69 42.58 -36.15
N TYR A 675 -53.12 42.06 -37.23
CA TYR A 675 -51.69 41.98 -37.47
C TYR A 675 -51.32 42.81 -38.70
N ALA A 676 -50.23 43.54 -38.63
CA ALA A 676 -49.76 44.32 -39.79
C ALA A 676 -49.19 43.38 -40.87
N THR A 677 -49.61 43.55 -42.11
CA THR A 677 -49.06 42.85 -43.29
C THR A 677 -48.62 43.82 -44.36
N ASP A 678 -47.62 43.44 -45.16
CA ASP A 678 -47.09 44.31 -46.21
C ASP A 678 -48.14 44.61 -47.29
N SER A 679 -49.02 43.64 -47.55
CA SER A 679 -50.16 43.79 -48.47
C SER A 679 -51.34 44.56 -47.87
N GLY A 680 -51.50 44.55 -46.54
CA GLY A 680 -52.74 44.97 -45.87
C GLY A 680 -53.90 43.97 -46.02
N SER A 681 -53.57 42.69 -46.26
CA SER A 681 -54.51 41.55 -46.29
C SER A 681 -54.10 40.45 -45.29
N ASP A 682 -54.96 39.44 -45.04
CA ASP A 682 -54.74 38.38 -44.02
C ASP A 682 -54.47 38.88 -42.58
N ASN A 683 -54.99 40.06 -42.24
CA ASN A 683 -54.67 40.77 -40.99
C ASN A 683 -55.28 40.15 -39.72
N GLU A 684 -56.05 39.07 -39.78
CA GLU A 684 -56.54 38.34 -38.60
C GLU A 684 -55.73 37.05 -38.31
N ASN A 685 -54.73 36.74 -39.14
CA ASN A 685 -53.89 35.55 -39.01
C ASN A 685 -52.51 35.91 -38.42
N ALA A 686 -52.22 35.41 -37.22
CA ALA A 686 -50.95 35.64 -36.52
C ALA A 686 -49.72 34.99 -37.20
N ALA A 687 -49.96 34.20 -38.26
CA ALA A 687 -48.96 33.48 -39.04
C ALA A 687 -49.11 33.77 -40.55
N ALA A 688 -49.62 34.94 -40.92
CA ALA A 688 -49.68 35.33 -42.33
C ALA A 688 -48.28 35.32 -42.95
N THR A 689 -48.19 34.93 -44.22
CA THR A 689 -46.90 34.78 -44.92
C THR A 689 -46.22 36.10 -45.25
N ASP A 690 -46.96 37.21 -45.20
CA ASP A 690 -46.51 38.58 -45.49
C ASP A 690 -46.64 39.52 -44.28
N MET A 691 -46.44 38.99 -43.07
CA MET A 691 -46.32 39.80 -41.85
C MET A 691 -45.31 40.93 -42.05
N THR A 692 -45.70 42.15 -41.70
CA THR A 692 -44.77 43.28 -41.67
C THR A 692 -43.77 43.06 -40.54
N THR A 693 -42.52 42.89 -40.92
CA THR A 693 -41.37 42.71 -40.01
C THR A 693 -40.42 43.88 -40.15
N GLY A 694 -39.50 44.04 -39.19
CA GLY A 694 -38.49 45.09 -39.27
C GLY A 694 -37.37 44.87 -38.27
N ALA A 695 -36.52 45.86 -38.12
CA ALA A 695 -35.53 45.92 -37.05
C ALA A 695 -35.20 47.36 -36.70
N VAL A 696 -34.81 47.58 -35.44
CA VAL A 696 -34.25 48.84 -34.97
C VAL A 696 -32.89 48.54 -34.34
N GLY A 697 -31.88 49.35 -34.62
CA GLY A 697 -30.53 49.10 -34.10
C GLY A 697 -29.82 50.34 -33.60
N VAL A 698 -28.74 50.13 -32.86
CA VAL A 698 -27.81 51.17 -32.43
C VAL A 698 -26.41 50.75 -32.87
N LYS A 699 -25.68 51.68 -33.49
CA LYS A 699 -24.26 51.55 -33.76
C LYS A 699 -23.51 52.48 -32.81
N ASP A 700 -22.72 51.92 -31.90
CA ASP A 700 -21.88 52.66 -30.96
C ASP A 700 -20.40 52.36 -31.23
N THR A 701 -19.75 53.25 -31.99
CA THR A 701 -18.32 53.19 -32.29
C THR A 701 -17.50 54.14 -31.42
N ARG A 702 -18.10 54.79 -30.42
CA ARG A 702 -17.40 55.74 -29.53
C ARG A 702 -16.38 55.02 -28.65
N LEU A 703 -15.30 55.69 -28.26
CA LEU A 703 -14.35 55.19 -27.26
C LEU A 703 -14.88 55.29 -25.82
N SER A 704 -15.91 56.12 -25.59
CA SER A 704 -16.50 56.30 -24.26
C SER A 704 -17.25 55.06 -23.76
N ASN A 705 -17.06 54.65 -22.51
CA ASN A 705 -17.86 53.59 -21.86
C ASN A 705 -19.23 54.07 -21.36
N VAL A 706 -19.61 55.32 -21.65
CA VAL A 706 -20.94 55.86 -21.35
C VAL A 706 -21.98 55.12 -22.19
N GLY A 707 -22.89 54.44 -21.49
CA GLY A 707 -23.96 53.65 -22.09
C GLY A 707 -24.94 54.46 -22.94
N TRP A 708 -25.84 53.75 -23.61
CA TRP A 708 -26.91 54.31 -24.43
C TRP A 708 -28.24 53.64 -24.10
N ARG A 709 -29.34 54.31 -24.44
CA ARG A 709 -30.70 53.83 -24.20
C ARG A 709 -31.54 54.00 -25.46
N LEU A 710 -32.18 52.92 -25.88
CA LEU A 710 -33.10 52.89 -27.02
C LEU A 710 -34.55 52.85 -26.52
N THR A 711 -35.38 53.76 -27.02
CA THR A 711 -36.80 53.90 -26.64
C THR A 711 -37.69 54.07 -27.87
N VAL A 712 -38.96 53.65 -27.76
CA VAL A 712 -40.02 53.82 -28.77
C VAL A 712 -41.27 54.42 -28.15
N GLN A 713 -42.04 55.22 -28.88
CA GLN A 713 -43.23 55.89 -28.34
C GLN A 713 -44.33 56.04 -29.38
N GLN A 714 -45.49 55.43 -29.14
CA GLN A 714 -46.70 55.82 -29.89
C GLN A 714 -47.07 57.27 -29.53
N LEU A 715 -47.13 58.17 -30.52
CA LEU A 715 -47.36 59.59 -30.29
C LEU A 715 -48.82 59.90 -29.94
N THR A 716 -49.78 59.39 -30.72
CA THR A 716 -51.22 59.63 -30.51
C THR A 716 -51.98 58.32 -30.47
N GLN A 717 -53.23 58.33 -29.98
CA GLN A 717 -54.12 57.19 -30.18
C GLN A 717 -54.52 57.11 -31.66
N PHE A 718 -54.89 55.91 -32.14
CA PHE A 718 -55.52 55.75 -33.45
C PHE A 718 -56.72 56.68 -33.57
N GLU A 719 -56.72 57.59 -34.54
CA GLU A 719 -57.81 58.55 -34.74
C GLU A 719 -58.21 58.67 -36.21
N THR A 720 -59.47 59.03 -36.46
CA THR A 720 -59.95 59.37 -37.80
C THR A 720 -59.50 60.78 -38.22
N ALA A 721 -59.65 61.11 -39.50
CA ALA A 721 -59.42 62.49 -39.98
C ALA A 721 -60.34 63.55 -39.32
N ALA A 722 -61.41 63.12 -38.64
CA ALA A 722 -62.30 63.98 -37.86
C ALA A 722 -61.92 64.02 -36.35
N HIS A 723 -60.73 63.53 -35.97
CA HIS A 723 -60.22 63.46 -34.60
C HIS A 723 -61.08 62.61 -33.65
N GLN A 724 -61.66 61.53 -34.19
CA GLN A 724 -62.38 60.55 -33.38
C GLN A 724 -61.43 59.42 -33.01
N GLU A 725 -61.05 59.35 -31.74
CA GLU A 725 -60.12 58.33 -31.24
C GLU A 725 -60.79 56.95 -31.17
N LEU A 726 -60.04 55.91 -31.56
CA LEU A 726 -60.34 54.52 -31.27
C LEU A 726 -59.95 54.22 -29.82
N ALA A 727 -60.77 54.69 -28.90
CA ALA A 727 -60.50 54.61 -27.47
C ALA A 727 -60.22 53.18 -27.00
N GLY A 728 -59.12 53.00 -26.27
CA GLY A 728 -58.70 51.70 -25.75
C GLY A 728 -58.04 50.76 -26.77
N ALA A 729 -57.79 51.21 -28.00
CA ALA A 729 -56.94 50.47 -28.93
C ALA A 729 -55.50 50.37 -28.38
N GLN A 730 -54.92 49.18 -28.50
CA GLN A 730 -53.59 48.87 -27.99
C GLN A 730 -52.71 48.38 -29.13
N LEU A 731 -51.65 49.15 -29.40
CA LEU A 731 -50.62 48.78 -30.36
C LEU A 731 -49.48 48.05 -29.64
N SER A 732 -49.03 46.94 -30.19
CA SER A 732 -47.89 46.19 -29.67
C SER A 732 -47.06 45.59 -30.79
N PHE A 733 -45.83 45.19 -30.48
CA PHE A 733 -45.00 44.39 -31.38
C PHE A 733 -44.28 43.28 -30.61
N HIS A 734 -43.85 42.24 -31.33
CA HIS A 734 -42.99 41.21 -30.77
C HIS A 734 -41.55 41.47 -31.20
N ALA A 735 -40.67 41.70 -30.24
CA ALA A 735 -39.25 41.85 -30.48
C ALA A 735 -38.56 40.50 -30.29
N GLY A 736 -37.68 40.14 -31.22
CA GLY A 736 -36.86 38.93 -31.17
C GLY A 736 -35.67 39.07 -30.22
N GLU A 737 -34.72 38.15 -30.35
CA GLU A 737 -33.43 38.21 -29.66
C GLU A 737 -32.54 39.31 -30.27
N PRO A 738 -31.92 40.19 -29.45
CA PRO A 738 -30.95 41.15 -29.96
C PRO A 738 -29.78 40.45 -30.67
N ASP A 739 -29.47 40.85 -31.90
CA ASP A 739 -28.29 40.37 -32.62
C ASP A 739 -27.04 41.07 -32.09
N LEU A 740 -26.11 40.27 -31.55
CA LEU A 740 -24.86 40.73 -30.94
C LEU A 740 -23.61 40.33 -31.75
N ASN A 741 -23.77 39.78 -32.96
CA ASN A 741 -22.64 39.28 -33.76
C ASN A 741 -21.61 40.37 -34.11
N GLN A 742 -22.02 41.64 -34.03
CA GLN A 742 -21.15 42.79 -34.27
C GLN A 742 -20.97 43.64 -33.00
N SER A 743 -21.27 43.08 -31.82
CA SER A 743 -21.05 43.73 -30.53
C SER A 743 -19.69 43.33 -29.95
N THR A 744 -18.91 44.30 -29.47
CA THR A 744 -17.56 44.08 -28.91
C THR A 744 -17.47 44.28 -27.39
N GLY A 745 -18.55 44.74 -26.75
CA GLY A 745 -18.57 45.12 -25.33
C GLY A 745 -19.51 44.30 -24.44
N GLY A 746 -19.98 43.13 -24.91
CA GLY A 746 -21.09 42.40 -24.29
C GLY A 746 -22.47 42.96 -24.70
N GLY A 747 -23.55 42.32 -24.28
CA GLY A 747 -24.92 42.67 -24.69
C GLY A 747 -25.60 43.73 -23.81
N PRO A 748 -26.46 44.61 -24.36
CA PRO A 748 -27.33 45.46 -23.56
C PRO A 748 -28.43 44.65 -22.86
N SER A 749 -28.97 45.19 -21.78
CA SER A 749 -30.14 44.65 -21.09
C SER A 749 -31.44 45.21 -21.66
N GLY A 750 -32.55 44.47 -21.61
CA GLY A 750 -33.85 44.97 -22.04
C GLY A 750 -34.72 43.90 -22.69
N VAL A 751 -35.40 44.28 -23.77
CA VAL A 751 -36.32 43.45 -24.52
C VAL A 751 -35.56 42.33 -25.25
N ASN A 752 -35.97 41.09 -25.02
CA ASN A 752 -35.47 39.89 -25.68
C ASN A 752 -36.62 38.88 -25.81
N ASN A 753 -36.98 38.49 -27.04
CA ASN A 753 -38.02 37.49 -27.34
C ASN A 753 -39.34 37.73 -26.59
N GLN A 754 -39.81 38.99 -26.55
CA GLN A 754 -40.99 39.38 -25.77
C GLN A 754 -41.86 40.42 -26.48
N ARG A 755 -43.13 40.49 -26.07
CA ARG A 755 -44.09 41.49 -26.55
C ARG A 755 -43.83 42.84 -25.88
N VAL A 756 -43.75 43.90 -26.67
CA VAL A 756 -43.71 45.31 -26.22
C VAL A 756 -45.05 45.97 -26.56
N THR A 757 -45.70 46.53 -25.54
CA THR A 757 -46.99 47.22 -25.68
C THR A 757 -46.79 48.72 -25.61
N LEU A 758 -47.29 49.45 -26.61
CA LEU A 758 -47.18 50.89 -26.70
C LEU A 758 -48.40 51.54 -26.07
N THR A 759 -48.14 52.52 -25.20
CA THR A 759 -49.17 53.41 -24.66
C THR A 759 -49.00 54.78 -25.32
N PRO A 760 -50.06 55.38 -25.89
CA PRO A 760 -49.99 56.71 -26.46
C PRO A 760 -49.35 57.71 -25.49
N ASN A 761 -48.42 58.53 -25.99
CA ASN A 761 -47.64 59.52 -25.24
C ASN A 761 -46.69 58.98 -24.16
N VAL A 762 -46.38 57.68 -24.13
CA VAL A 762 -45.44 57.08 -23.16
C VAL A 762 -44.28 56.40 -23.87
N SER A 763 -43.05 56.83 -23.59
CA SER A 763 -41.85 56.19 -24.11
C SER A 763 -41.59 54.83 -23.42
N SER A 764 -41.47 53.78 -24.22
CA SER A 764 -41.14 52.43 -23.78
C SER A 764 -39.65 52.14 -24.02
N GLN A 765 -38.94 51.67 -23.00
CA GLN A 765 -37.53 51.30 -23.13
C GLN A 765 -37.39 49.93 -23.80
N LEU A 766 -36.58 49.88 -24.86
CA LEU A 766 -36.26 48.65 -25.58
C LEU A 766 -34.96 48.05 -25.08
N LEU A 767 -33.87 48.81 -25.14
CA LEU A 767 -32.54 48.35 -24.75
C LEU A 767 -31.82 49.42 -23.90
N LEU A 768 -31.03 48.95 -22.95
CA LEU A 768 -30.19 49.75 -22.05
C LEU A 768 -28.79 49.12 -21.99
N ALA A 769 -27.81 49.84 -22.53
CA ALA A 769 -26.40 49.54 -22.41
C ALA A 769 -25.79 50.32 -21.23
N THR A 770 -24.95 49.67 -20.43
CA THR A 770 -24.17 50.29 -19.35
C THR A 770 -22.71 49.86 -19.39
N GLY A 771 -21.78 50.72 -18.93
CA GLY A 771 -20.39 50.31 -18.70
C GLY A 771 -19.68 49.67 -19.90
N GLY A 772 -19.82 50.24 -21.10
CA GLY A 772 -19.21 49.70 -22.33
C GLY A 772 -19.98 48.58 -23.02
N GLN A 773 -21.14 48.14 -22.51
CA GLN A 773 -22.03 47.20 -23.20
C GLN A 773 -22.53 47.76 -24.54
N GLY A 774 -22.80 46.88 -25.50
CA GLY A 774 -23.41 47.25 -26.78
C GLY A 774 -22.53 48.16 -27.65
N LYS A 775 -21.20 48.06 -27.53
CA LYS A 775 -20.22 48.63 -28.47
C LYS A 775 -20.27 47.88 -29.80
N GLY A 776 -20.09 48.57 -30.92
CA GLY A 776 -20.31 47.98 -32.24
C GLY A 776 -21.76 48.14 -32.70
N ILE A 777 -22.33 47.15 -33.37
CA ILE A 777 -23.72 47.19 -33.86
C ILE A 777 -24.58 46.20 -33.07
N VAL A 778 -25.68 46.70 -32.51
CA VAL A 778 -26.74 45.89 -31.90
C VAL A 778 -28.04 46.14 -32.66
N GLU A 779 -28.63 45.09 -33.25
CA GLU A 779 -29.94 45.16 -33.91
C GLU A 779 -30.98 44.38 -33.08
N LEU A 780 -32.17 44.95 -32.90
CA LEU A 780 -33.34 44.30 -32.30
C LEU A 780 -34.35 43.99 -33.41
N PRO A 781 -34.51 42.71 -33.79
CA PRO A 781 -35.53 42.30 -34.75
C PRO A 781 -36.95 42.55 -34.20
N ILE A 782 -37.85 42.95 -35.09
CA ILE A 782 -39.28 43.07 -34.83
C ILE A 782 -40.00 42.09 -35.75
N GLU A 783 -40.59 41.05 -35.18
CA GLU A 783 -41.12 39.91 -35.92
C GLU A 783 -42.55 40.12 -36.38
N LYS A 784 -43.32 40.98 -35.69
CA LYS A 784 -44.71 41.31 -36.03
C LYS A 784 -45.23 42.48 -35.22
N PHE A 785 -46.18 43.21 -35.80
CA PHE A 785 -46.98 44.25 -35.13
C PHE A 785 -48.42 43.78 -34.97
N LYS A 786 -49.02 44.09 -33.82
CA LYS A 786 -50.36 43.69 -33.43
C LYS A 786 -51.15 44.88 -32.89
N LEU A 787 -52.34 45.08 -33.43
CA LEU A 787 -53.35 46.02 -32.94
C LEU A 787 -54.48 45.24 -32.26
N GLU A 788 -54.77 45.56 -31.00
CA GLU A 788 -55.91 45.02 -30.25
C GLU A 788 -56.97 46.10 -30.09
N VAL A 789 -58.20 45.81 -30.53
CA VAL A 789 -59.34 46.73 -30.49
C VAL A 789 -60.44 46.13 -29.64
N SER A 790 -60.90 46.83 -28.62
CA SER A 790 -61.95 46.31 -27.75
C SER A 790 -63.31 46.23 -28.46
N GLY A 791 -64.10 45.19 -28.15
CA GLY A 791 -65.49 45.08 -28.57
C GLY A 791 -66.33 46.28 -28.12
N ASN A 792 -66.00 46.86 -26.96
CA ASN A 792 -66.71 48.01 -26.39
C ASN A 792 -66.21 49.38 -26.91
N ALA A 793 -65.15 49.41 -27.72
CA ALA A 793 -64.64 50.66 -28.28
C ALA A 793 -65.65 51.29 -29.26
N GLU A 794 -65.82 52.62 -29.21
CA GLU A 794 -66.62 53.34 -30.20
C GLU A 794 -65.90 53.31 -31.56
N LYS A 795 -66.60 52.87 -32.61
CA LYS A 795 -66.04 52.65 -33.95
C LYS A 795 -66.87 53.35 -35.01
N TYR A 796 -66.19 54.18 -35.78
CA TYR A 796 -66.69 54.83 -37.00
C TYR A 796 -66.17 54.12 -38.24
N ALA A 797 -66.99 54.07 -39.30
CA ALA A 797 -66.60 53.52 -40.60
C ALA A 797 -65.69 54.52 -41.35
N SER A 798 -64.45 54.65 -40.87
CA SER A 798 -63.40 55.55 -41.37
C SER A 798 -62.04 54.88 -41.24
N GLU A 799 -61.05 55.40 -41.94
CA GLU A 799 -59.64 55.08 -41.71
C GLU A 799 -59.17 55.67 -40.37
N TYR A 800 -58.35 54.92 -39.64
CA TYR A 800 -57.70 55.33 -38.41
C TYR A 800 -56.19 55.32 -38.58
N ASN A 801 -55.52 56.37 -38.14
CA ASN A 801 -54.06 56.50 -38.24
C ASN A 801 -53.45 56.82 -36.86
N THR A 802 -52.19 56.43 -36.68
CA THR A 802 -51.35 56.75 -35.51
C THR A 802 -49.89 56.93 -35.96
N GLN A 803 -49.07 57.57 -35.12
CA GLN A 803 -47.62 57.67 -35.32
C GLN A 803 -46.86 56.98 -34.17
N ILE A 804 -45.68 56.40 -34.48
CA ILE A 804 -44.81 55.62 -33.56
C ILE A 804 -43.41 56.21 -33.57
#